data_AF-A0AAW1ZUN9-F1
#
_entry.id   AF-A0AAW1ZUN9-F1
#
_cell.length_a   1.000
_cell.length_b   1.000
_cell.length_c   1.000
_cell.angle_alpha   90.00
_cell.angle_beta   90.00
_cell.angle_gamma   90.00
#
_symmetry.space_group_name_H-M   'P 1'
#
loop_
_entity.id
_entity.type
_entity.pdbx_description
1 polymer ?
#
loop_
_entity_poly.entity_id
_entity_poly.type
_entity_poly.pdbx_seq_one_letter_code
_entity_poly.pdbx_strand_id
1 'polypeptide(L)'
;MAGTVRVFALIVVACRVPLVDVSFQPALVLEMAKIMLDNYCFPENLVGMQEAIQQAISSGEILHISDRKTLAAVLTAGVQGALNDPRLTVSYEPNYIPITPPALQSLPTEQLIRLIRNTVKLEVMDNNVGYLRIDRIIGQETVSKLGRLLHDNIWKKVAHTSAMIFDLRFSTAGELSGLPYIVSYFSDSEPLLHIDTIYERPTNTTKELWTMPTLLGERYGKRKELIVLISKRTMGAAEALAYILKHLKRAIIVGERSAGGSVKVEKLSVGDSGFYITVPVARSVNPVTGQSWEVSGVSPSVTVNPKEAIGKAKSLIGIRKAIPKVVKRVSDIIKRFYSFKDKIPALLNQLAKTDFFTVVSEEGLAAKLNYELQSVFEDPRLYIKTMLGLSDNGLDTTPSFDDLNDPLFKLEILSGNNGYLRFDRFPTPTALMGLEERIKEKVWQPVKDTENLIIDLRYNTGGSTEALPILLSYMFDTSSNTHLFSIYDSVRNVTADFHTLRNISGPSYGSRKGIYVLTSYYTAEAGEEFAYLMQSLQRGTVIGEITSGTLLHSKTFQVEETSLAINVPIMNFIDIHGECWLGGGVVPDAIVLAEDAVERAHEIIAFHKDIQALVQEVGDLLEKHYSVPEVADKVSRLVQSKLTEGLYRSVVDYESLASQLTVDLQETSGDHRLHIFYCETEPESLHDIPKIPSPEEVGFIIDALFKVEVMSGNIGYLRFDMMEDIKVLRAIGPQLIKAVWSKLMNTDVLIIDLRYNTGGYSTAIPLICSYFFDAQPLKHLYTVFDRSTTTATKVMTLPEVLGQRYGSQKDIYILTSHITGSAAEAFARTMKDLKRATVIGEQTIGGALSTGTYQIGNSILYASIPNQAVLSAVTGKAWSVSGVEPHTAVQANDALNVAQKIIGTKHQKKNSGK
;
A
#
# COMPACT_ATOMS: atom_id res chain seq x y z
N MET A 1 -48.80 33.10 81.11
CA MET A 1 -48.66 33.36 79.67
C MET A 1 -47.61 34.45 79.45
N ALA A 2 -46.71 34.21 78.49
CA ALA A 2 -45.85 35.15 77.74
C ALA A 2 -44.75 35.97 78.46
N GLY A 3 -43.52 35.43 78.46
CA GLY A 3 -42.42 35.82 77.55
C GLY A 3 -41.90 37.27 77.51
N THR A 4 -40.76 37.50 78.15
CA THR A 4 -39.96 38.74 78.22
C THR A 4 -38.67 38.62 77.39
N VAL A 5 -38.26 39.66 76.66
CA VAL A 5 -36.83 39.89 76.30
C VAL A 5 -36.51 41.38 76.34
N ARG A 6 -35.38 41.70 76.99
CA ARG A 6 -34.81 43.04 77.25
C ARG A 6 -33.62 43.34 76.32
N VAL A 7 -33.45 44.65 76.09
CA VAL A 7 -32.35 45.42 75.48
C VAL A 7 -31.00 45.22 76.21
N PHE A 8 -29.85 45.35 75.51
CA PHE A 8 -28.66 46.09 76.00
C PHE A 8 -27.65 46.45 74.89
N ALA A 9 -26.88 47.50 75.19
CA ALA A 9 -26.11 48.41 74.33
C ALA A 9 -24.70 47.94 73.91
N LEU A 10 -24.17 48.63 72.88
CA LEU A 10 -22.81 48.53 72.33
C LEU A 10 -21.78 49.26 73.22
N ILE A 11 -20.65 48.59 73.53
CA ILE A 11 -19.39 49.22 73.98
C ILE A 11 -18.25 48.63 73.14
N VAL A 12 -17.44 49.54 72.58
CA VAL A 12 -16.17 49.24 71.89
C VAL A 12 -15.04 49.21 72.91
N VAL A 13 -14.24 48.14 72.91
CA VAL A 13 -12.85 48.15 73.39
C VAL A 13 -11.99 47.39 72.39
N ALA A 14 -10.94 48.06 71.93
CA ALA A 14 -9.97 47.56 70.96
C ALA A 14 -9.01 46.54 71.58
N CYS A 15 -8.84 45.39 70.92
CA CYS A 15 -7.69 44.50 71.10
C CYS A 15 -6.92 44.41 69.78
N ARG A 16 -5.63 44.73 69.83
CA ARG A 16 -4.68 44.57 68.72
C ARG A 16 -4.55 43.09 68.37
N VAL A 17 -4.87 42.74 67.12
CA VAL A 17 -4.52 41.47 66.48
C VAL A 17 -3.24 41.70 65.67
N PRO A 18 -2.22 40.83 65.73
CA PRO A 18 -1.06 40.95 64.85
C PRO A 18 -1.51 40.72 63.41
N LEU A 19 -1.19 41.66 62.53
CA LEU A 19 -1.29 41.49 61.08
C LEU A 19 -0.37 40.33 60.69
N VAL A 20 -0.94 39.17 60.41
CA VAL A 20 -0.25 38.09 59.68
C VAL A 20 -0.20 38.56 58.23
N ASP A 21 1.00 38.85 57.77
CA ASP A 21 1.32 39.32 56.43
C ASP A 21 0.88 38.27 55.39
N VAL A 22 -0.03 38.63 54.49
CA VAL A 22 -0.63 37.74 53.46
C VAL A 22 0.20 37.76 52.17
N SER A 23 1.50 38.05 52.24
CA SER A 23 2.36 38.29 51.06
C SER A 23 3.13 37.06 50.53
N PHE A 24 2.85 35.85 51.02
CA PHE A 24 3.78 34.70 50.87
C PHE A 24 3.77 33.96 49.51
N GLN A 25 2.71 34.07 48.68
CA GLN A 25 2.48 33.09 47.61
C GLN A 25 3.29 33.30 46.30
N PRO A 26 3.51 34.52 45.77
CA PRO A 26 4.23 34.68 44.50
C PRO A 26 5.71 34.27 44.56
N ALA A 27 6.39 34.59 45.67
CA ALA A 27 7.81 34.26 45.85
C ALA A 27 8.05 32.75 45.94
N LEU A 28 7.15 32.02 46.61
CA LEU A 28 7.18 30.56 46.71
C LEU A 28 7.10 29.88 45.33
N VAL A 29 6.18 30.35 44.48
CA VAL A 29 6.00 29.80 43.12
C VAL A 29 7.22 30.08 42.24
N LEU A 30 7.83 31.26 42.36
CA LEU A 30 9.06 31.62 41.64
C LEU A 30 10.27 30.78 42.08
N GLU A 31 10.41 30.51 43.38
CA GLU A 31 11.44 29.60 43.90
C GLU A 31 11.26 28.16 43.36
N MET A 32 10.03 27.64 43.36
CA MET A 32 9.72 26.33 42.76
C MET A 32 10.04 26.29 41.27
N ALA A 33 9.70 27.36 40.55
CA ALA A 33 10.01 27.51 39.12
C ALA A 33 11.51 27.41 38.85
N LYS A 34 12.31 28.10 39.66
CA LYS A 34 13.76 28.08 39.57
C LYS A 34 14.31 26.67 39.82
N ILE A 35 13.82 25.99 40.87
CA ILE A 35 14.22 24.59 41.15
C ILE A 35 13.91 23.69 39.95
N MET A 36 12.74 23.84 39.32
CA MET A 36 12.38 23.10 38.11
C MET A 36 13.32 23.40 36.94
N LEU A 37 13.57 24.67 36.64
CA LEU A 37 14.46 25.10 35.55
C LEU A 37 15.88 24.56 35.73
N ASP A 38 16.38 24.55 36.97
CA ASP A 38 17.75 24.15 37.29
C ASP A 38 17.94 22.62 37.36
N ASN A 39 16.88 21.86 37.67
CA ASN A 39 17.03 20.45 38.05
C ASN A 39 16.21 19.46 37.21
N TYR A 40 15.19 19.87 36.46
CA TYR A 40 14.37 18.93 35.68
C TYR A 40 15.10 18.35 34.47
N CYS A 41 15.15 17.01 34.35
CA CYS A 41 15.97 16.32 33.36
C CYS A 41 15.49 16.41 31.90
N PHE A 42 14.38 17.10 31.63
CA PHE A 42 13.90 17.44 30.28
C PHE A 42 13.79 18.97 30.11
N PRO A 43 14.93 19.70 30.04
CA PRO A 43 14.90 21.15 29.87
C PRO A 43 14.16 21.59 28.60
N GLU A 44 14.15 20.74 27.56
CA GLU A 44 13.41 20.97 26.32
C GLU A 44 11.89 21.09 26.53
N ASN A 45 11.34 20.46 27.58
CA ASN A 45 9.91 20.50 27.90
C ASN A 45 9.53 21.75 28.71
N LEU A 46 10.49 22.59 29.09
CA LEU A 46 10.26 23.79 29.91
C LEU A 46 10.10 25.07 29.08
N VAL A 47 10.07 24.97 27.74
CA VAL A 47 9.82 26.13 26.86
C VAL A 47 8.41 26.67 27.10
N GLY A 48 8.28 27.97 27.40
CA GLY A 48 7.00 28.59 27.74
C GLY A 48 6.59 28.43 29.22
N MET A 49 7.34 27.67 30.02
CA MET A 49 7.03 27.44 31.43
C MET A 49 7.18 28.71 32.26
N GLN A 50 8.15 29.57 31.93
CA GLN A 50 8.37 30.83 32.64
C GLN A 50 7.17 31.78 32.46
N GLU A 51 6.63 31.85 31.26
CA GLU A 51 5.44 32.62 30.89
C GLU A 51 4.19 32.04 31.54
N ALA A 52 4.02 30.71 31.52
CA ALA A 52 2.90 30.04 32.18
C ALA A 52 2.89 30.27 33.70
N ILE A 53 4.08 30.28 34.33
CA ILE A 53 4.25 30.57 35.75
C ILE A 53 3.92 32.04 36.05
N GLN A 54 4.36 32.98 35.22
CA GLN A 54 3.98 34.39 35.36
C GLN A 54 2.48 34.60 35.19
N GLN A 55 1.87 33.91 34.23
CA GLN A 55 0.44 33.96 33.98
C GLN A 55 -0.37 33.40 35.16
N ALA A 56 0.06 32.27 35.72
CA ALA A 56 -0.56 31.66 36.90
C ALA A 56 -0.42 32.53 38.17
N ILE A 57 0.68 33.27 38.31
CA ILE A 57 0.84 34.28 39.37
C ILE A 57 -0.14 35.45 39.12
N SER A 58 -0.28 35.89 37.86
CA SER A 58 -1.13 37.04 37.49
C SER A 58 -2.64 36.75 37.51
N SER A 59 -3.06 35.48 37.34
CA SER A 59 -4.47 35.10 37.32
C SER A 59 -5.13 35.16 38.69
N GLY A 60 -4.34 35.21 39.78
CA GLY A 60 -4.83 35.31 41.15
C GLY A 60 -5.49 34.05 41.71
N GLU A 61 -5.72 33.01 40.90
CA GLU A 61 -6.36 31.76 41.32
C GLU A 61 -5.59 31.04 42.44
N ILE A 62 -4.26 31.10 42.39
CA ILE A 62 -3.36 30.50 43.40
C ILE A 62 -3.33 31.35 44.70
N LEU A 63 -3.67 32.64 44.61
CA LEU A 63 -3.58 33.58 45.74
C LEU A 63 -4.67 33.35 46.81
N HIS A 64 -5.76 32.67 46.46
CA HIS A 64 -6.88 32.42 47.37
C HIS A 64 -6.75 31.14 48.19
N ILE A 65 -5.72 30.30 47.96
CA ILE A 65 -5.54 29.01 48.65
C ILE A 65 -4.78 29.23 49.96
N SER A 66 -5.50 29.22 51.09
CA SER A 66 -4.92 29.42 52.43
C SER A 66 -4.31 28.14 53.05
N ASP A 67 -4.77 26.95 52.64
CA ASP A 67 -4.27 25.68 53.16
C ASP A 67 -3.03 25.20 52.38
N ARG A 68 -1.92 24.98 53.09
CA ARG A 68 -0.61 24.66 52.50
C ARG A 68 -0.58 23.28 51.83
N LYS A 69 -1.33 22.31 52.35
CA LYS A 69 -1.42 20.97 51.74
C LYS A 69 -2.24 21.00 50.46
N THR A 70 -3.34 21.75 50.45
CA THR A 70 -4.17 22.00 49.27
C THR A 70 -3.35 22.73 48.20
N LEU A 71 -2.56 23.74 48.59
CA LEU A 71 -1.64 24.43 47.68
C LEU A 71 -0.63 23.45 47.05
N ALA A 72 -0.01 22.57 47.85
CA ALA A 72 0.91 21.56 47.34
C ALA A 72 0.23 20.58 46.35
N ALA A 73 -1.01 20.18 46.61
CA ALA A 73 -1.79 19.31 45.73
C ALA A 73 -2.15 20.00 44.40
N VAL A 74 -2.59 21.26 44.45
CA VAL A 74 -2.89 22.05 43.25
C VAL A 74 -1.63 22.28 42.41
N LEU A 75 -0.52 22.64 43.05
CA LEU A 75 0.76 22.81 42.35
C LEU A 75 1.25 21.50 41.74
N THR A 76 1.09 20.37 42.44
CA THR A 76 1.38 19.03 41.89
C THR A 76 0.55 18.75 40.64
N ALA A 77 -0.76 18.94 40.70
CA ALA A 77 -1.65 18.73 39.55
C ALA A 77 -1.27 19.65 38.38
N GLY A 78 -0.93 20.91 38.66
CA GLY A 78 -0.50 21.88 37.65
C GLY A 78 0.79 21.44 36.94
N VAL A 79 1.85 21.11 37.68
CA VAL A 79 3.12 20.71 37.06
C VAL A 79 3.05 19.35 36.36
N GLN A 80 2.31 18.39 36.92
CA GLN A 80 2.08 17.10 36.27
C GLN A 80 1.24 17.24 35.00
N GLY A 81 0.21 18.09 35.02
CA GLY A 81 -0.62 18.37 33.84
C GLY A 81 0.12 19.10 32.73
N ALA A 82 0.96 20.09 33.10
CA ALA A 82 1.73 20.86 32.13
C ALA A 82 2.86 20.06 31.48
N LEU A 83 3.56 19.21 32.25
CA LEU A 83 4.74 18.47 31.77
C LEU A 83 4.47 16.99 31.47
N ASN A 84 3.26 16.51 31.77
CA ASN A 84 2.85 15.11 31.62
C ASN A 84 3.85 14.12 32.29
N ASP A 85 4.41 14.51 33.44
CA ASP A 85 5.41 13.72 34.17
C ASP A 85 4.91 13.40 35.59
N PRO A 86 4.48 12.15 35.86
CA PRO A 86 3.88 11.79 37.16
C PRO A 86 4.88 11.77 38.31
N ARG A 87 6.19 11.91 38.04
CA ARG A 87 7.24 11.92 39.07
C ARG A 87 7.34 13.28 39.77
N LEU A 88 6.87 14.33 39.11
CA LEU A 88 6.86 15.68 39.66
C LEU A 88 5.81 15.77 40.77
N THR A 89 6.25 16.04 42.00
CA THR A 89 5.32 16.22 43.13
C THR A 89 5.77 17.38 44.00
N VAL A 90 4.80 18.17 44.46
CA VAL A 90 5.00 19.23 45.44
C VAL A 90 4.38 18.76 46.76
N SER A 91 5.12 18.89 47.85
CA SER A 91 4.63 18.52 49.18
C SER A 91 4.94 19.60 50.21
N TYR A 92 4.16 19.63 51.30
CA TYR A 92 4.38 20.52 52.43
C TYR A 92 4.69 19.69 53.68
N GLU A 93 5.95 19.72 54.13
CA GLU A 93 6.51 18.86 55.16
C GLU A 93 7.44 19.64 56.10
N PRO A 94 6.89 20.42 57.06
CA PRO A 94 7.67 21.35 57.89
C PRO A 94 8.67 20.68 58.85
N ASN A 95 8.55 19.36 59.06
CA ASN A 95 9.44 18.58 59.93
C ASN A 95 10.13 17.44 59.15
N TYR A 96 10.41 17.63 57.86
CA TYR A 96 11.05 16.60 57.04
C TYR A 96 12.49 16.34 57.50
N ILE A 97 12.78 15.09 57.83
CA ILE A 97 14.14 14.61 58.12
C ILE A 97 14.51 13.64 56.99
N PRO A 98 15.52 13.95 56.15
CA PRO A 98 15.96 13.06 55.10
C PRO A 98 16.47 11.74 55.70
N ILE A 99 15.87 10.62 55.30
CA ILE A 99 16.40 9.30 55.61
C ILE A 99 17.39 8.94 54.51
N THR A 100 18.68 9.10 54.77
CA THR A 100 19.74 8.67 53.85
C THR A 100 20.09 7.20 54.13
N PRO A 101 19.80 6.26 53.23
CA PRO A 101 20.21 4.87 53.41
C PRO A 101 21.75 4.77 53.42
N PRO A 102 22.35 3.90 54.24
CA PRO A 102 23.79 3.70 54.21
C PRO A 102 24.26 3.22 52.82
N ALA A 103 25.30 3.86 52.28
CA ALA A 103 25.84 3.55 50.98
C ALA A 103 26.44 2.14 50.96
N LEU A 104 26.08 1.31 49.98
CA LEU A 104 26.48 -0.10 49.93
C LEU A 104 28.01 -0.29 49.85
N GLN A 105 28.71 0.70 49.31
CA GLN A 105 30.16 0.77 49.18
C GLN A 105 30.90 0.82 50.53
N SER A 106 30.23 1.29 51.59
CA SER A 106 30.79 1.40 52.94
C SER A 106 30.67 0.11 53.76
N LEU A 107 30.08 -0.96 53.20
CA LEU A 107 29.96 -2.24 53.88
C LEU A 107 31.29 -3.04 53.83
N PRO A 108 31.65 -3.75 54.90
CA PRO A 108 32.76 -4.70 54.89
C PRO A 108 32.59 -5.81 53.84
N THR A 109 33.71 -6.34 53.36
CA THR A 109 33.76 -7.39 52.32
C THR A 109 32.91 -8.62 52.69
N GLU A 110 32.92 -9.06 53.94
CA GLU A 110 32.14 -10.21 54.42
C GLU A 110 30.63 -9.98 54.32
N GLN A 111 30.18 -8.75 54.60
CA GLN A 111 28.77 -8.38 54.48
C GLN A 111 28.34 -8.31 53.02
N LEU A 112 29.20 -7.80 52.13
CA LEU A 112 28.96 -7.80 50.68
C LEU A 112 28.86 -9.22 50.12
N ILE A 113 29.73 -10.14 50.55
CA ILE A 113 29.67 -11.57 50.17
C ILE A 113 28.35 -12.20 50.62
N ARG A 114 27.92 -11.93 51.87
CA ARG A 114 26.66 -12.45 52.39
C ARG A 114 25.45 -11.92 51.62
N LEU A 115 25.47 -10.63 51.26
CA LEU A 115 24.44 -10.01 50.44
C LEU A 115 24.35 -10.69 49.05
N ILE A 116 25.47 -10.84 48.35
CA ILE A 116 25.50 -11.48 47.03
C ILE A 116 24.98 -12.91 47.10
N ARG A 117 25.40 -13.69 48.10
CA ARG A 117 24.94 -15.08 48.28
C ARG A 117 23.42 -15.17 48.46
N ASN A 118 22.80 -14.18 49.11
CA ASN A 118 21.35 -14.16 49.34
C ASN A 118 20.54 -13.58 48.16
N THR A 119 21.18 -12.85 47.26
CA THR A 119 20.53 -12.14 46.13
C THR A 119 20.74 -12.83 44.78
N VAL A 120 21.57 -13.88 44.73
CA VAL A 120 21.83 -14.65 43.50
C VAL A 120 21.40 -16.09 43.70
N LYS A 121 20.59 -16.61 42.77
CA LYS A 121 20.28 -18.05 42.66
C LYS A 121 20.74 -18.54 41.29
N LEU A 122 21.46 -19.65 41.25
CA LEU A 122 21.91 -20.30 40.02
C LEU A 122 21.53 -21.77 40.00
N GLU A 123 21.23 -22.29 38.81
CA GLU A 123 20.90 -23.68 38.56
C GLU A 123 21.24 -24.01 37.11
N VAL A 124 21.67 -25.24 36.82
CA VAL A 124 21.73 -25.76 35.43
C VAL A 124 20.58 -26.74 35.31
N MET A 125 19.58 -26.36 34.52
CA MET A 125 18.36 -27.13 34.30
C MET A 125 18.57 -28.18 33.20
N ASP A 126 17.56 -29.03 33.00
CA ASP A 126 17.50 -30.01 31.91
C ASP A 126 17.85 -29.40 30.54
N ASN A 127 18.40 -30.22 29.64
CA ASN A 127 18.88 -29.80 28.32
C ASN A 127 19.99 -28.73 28.35
N ASN A 128 20.77 -28.70 29.44
CA ASN A 128 21.91 -27.79 29.60
C ASN A 128 21.49 -26.32 29.45
N VAL A 129 20.41 -25.93 30.12
CA VAL A 129 19.92 -24.55 30.18
C VAL A 129 20.32 -23.93 31.51
N GLY A 130 21.14 -22.88 31.48
CA GLY A 130 21.49 -22.12 32.68
C GLY A 130 20.31 -21.29 33.17
N TYR A 131 20.08 -21.28 34.46
CA TYR A 131 19.17 -20.37 35.15
C TYR A 131 19.99 -19.51 36.10
N LEU A 132 19.92 -18.20 35.94
CA LEU A 132 20.60 -17.23 36.79
C LEU A 132 19.63 -16.13 37.19
N ARG A 133 19.27 -16.11 38.47
CA ARG A 133 18.43 -15.08 39.09
C ARG A 133 19.32 -14.10 39.84
N ILE A 134 19.09 -12.80 39.62
CA ILE A 134 19.73 -11.74 40.39
C ILE A 134 18.68 -10.74 40.91
N ASP A 135 18.66 -10.56 42.22
CA ASP A 135 17.68 -9.69 42.90
C ASP A 135 18.18 -8.23 43.02
N ARG A 136 19.44 -7.98 42.65
CA ARG A 136 20.05 -6.65 42.64
C ARG A 136 21.18 -6.55 41.61
N ILE A 137 21.22 -5.45 40.84
CA ILE A 137 22.35 -5.13 39.97
C ILE A 137 23.47 -4.49 40.81
N ILE A 138 24.64 -5.13 40.88
CA ILE A 138 25.80 -4.61 41.61
C ILE A 138 26.59 -3.62 40.77
N GLY A 139 27.09 -2.54 41.39
CA GLY A 139 27.86 -1.50 40.70
C GLY A 139 29.34 -1.83 40.52
N GLN A 140 30.01 -1.02 39.71
CA GLN A 140 31.41 -1.17 39.29
C GLN A 140 32.40 -1.38 40.45
N GLU A 141 32.28 -0.64 41.54
CA GLU A 141 33.19 -0.78 42.69
C GLU A 141 33.04 -2.13 43.40
N THR A 142 31.81 -2.61 43.54
CA THR A 142 31.54 -3.93 44.14
C THR A 142 32.06 -5.03 43.24
N VAL A 143 31.89 -4.89 41.92
CA VAL A 143 32.46 -5.80 40.93
C VAL A 143 33.99 -5.79 40.98
N SER A 144 34.62 -4.63 41.21
CA SER A 144 36.09 -4.53 41.32
C SER A 144 36.61 -5.25 42.58
N LYS A 145 35.89 -5.17 43.70
CA LYS A 145 36.25 -5.87 44.95
C LYS A 145 36.01 -7.38 44.89
N LEU A 146 34.91 -7.82 44.27
CA LEU A 146 34.42 -9.20 44.34
C LEU A 146 34.45 -9.96 43.01
N GLY A 147 34.99 -9.35 41.95
CA GLY A 147 34.93 -9.87 40.59
C GLY A 147 35.43 -11.30 40.44
N ARG A 148 36.57 -11.64 41.04
CA ARG A 148 37.10 -13.02 41.01
C ARG A 148 36.19 -14.02 41.73
N LEU A 149 35.63 -13.64 42.87
CA LEU A 149 34.68 -14.49 43.60
C LEU A 149 33.38 -14.70 42.82
N LEU A 150 32.86 -13.65 42.17
CA LEU A 150 31.70 -13.72 41.29
C LEU A 150 31.96 -14.63 40.08
N HIS A 151 33.13 -14.47 39.46
CA HIS A 151 33.56 -15.30 38.34
C HIS A 151 33.61 -16.78 38.73
N ASP A 152 34.36 -17.12 39.78
CA ASP A 152 34.66 -18.50 40.14
C ASP A 152 33.43 -19.25 40.69
N ASN A 153 32.56 -18.54 41.43
CA ASN A 153 31.43 -19.18 42.12
C ASN A 153 30.10 -19.10 41.37
N ILE A 154 29.93 -18.13 40.46
CA ILE A 154 28.68 -17.90 39.74
C ILE A 154 28.93 -18.12 38.24
N TRP A 155 29.74 -17.28 37.61
CA TRP A 155 29.82 -17.23 36.15
C TRP A 155 30.35 -18.53 35.54
N LYS A 156 31.46 -19.07 36.07
CA LYS A 156 32.09 -20.30 35.59
C LYS A 156 31.12 -21.50 35.56
N LYS A 157 30.13 -21.52 36.46
CA LYS A 157 29.14 -22.60 36.56
C LYS A 157 28.07 -22.55 35.48
N VAL A 158 27.81 -21.40 34.87
CA VAL A 158 26.72 -21.23 33.89
C VAL A 158 27.22 -20.82 32.50
N ALA A 159 28.46 -20.36 32.36
CA ALA A 159 29.05 -19.89 31.11
C ALA A 159 29.05 -20.97 29.99
N HIS A 160 29.20 -22.25 30.37
CA HIS A 160 29.26 -23.39 29.45
C HIS A 160 27.89 -23.90 28.98
N THR A 161 26.79 -23.39 29.55
CA THR A 161 25.42 -23.82 29.20
C THR A 161 25.07 -23.48 27.74
N SER A 162 24.07 -24.16 27.17
CA SER A 162 23.66 -23.99 25.77
C SER A 162 22.70 -22.82 25.56
N ALA A 163 21.94 -22.45 26.59
CA ALA A 163 21.00 -21.33 26.63
C ALA A 163 20.87 -20.82 28.07
N MET A 164 20.46 -19.57 28.25
CA MET A 164 20.34 -18.91 29.55
C MET A 164 18.95 -18.33 29.77
N ILE A 165 18.37 -18.63 30.93
CA ILE A 165 17.23 -17.92 31.50
C ILE A 165 17.77 -17.00 32.60
N PHE A 166 17.70 -15.70 32.34
CA PHE A 166 18.18 -14.66 33.24
C PHE A 166 16.99 -14.00 33.95
N ASP A 167 16.83 -14.31 35.23
CA ASP A 167 15.63 -13.96 35.98
C ASP A 167 15.80 -12.66 36.79
N LEU A 168 15.11 -11.62 36.33
CA LEU A 168 15.05 -10.30 36.96
C LEU A 168 13.69 -10.03 37.62
N ARG A 169 12.78 -11.02 37.72
CA ARG A 169 11.41 -10.84 38.26
C ARG A 169 11.38 -10.33 39.70
N PHE A 170 12.47 -10.48 40.44
CA PHE A 170 12.60 -10.09 41.85
C PHE A 170 13.57 -8.92 42.05
N SER A 171 14.11 -8.37 40.97
CA SER A 171 15.13 -7.33 41.02
C SER A 171 14.52 -5.96 41.26
N THR A 172 14.68 -5.43 42.47
CA THR A 172 14.02 -4.19 42.93
C THR A 172 15.00 -3.04 43.23
N ALA A 173 16.31 -3.32 43.16
CA ALA A 173 17.36 -2.36 43.46
C ALA A 173 18.59 -2.60 42.58
N GLY A 174 19.45 -1.59 42.43
CA GLY A 174 20.74 -1.76 41.78
C GLY A 174 21.37 -0.47 41.30
N GLU A 175 22.57 -0.60 40.72
CA GLU A 175 23.38 0.52 40.25
C GLU A 175 23.60 0.43 38.74
N LEU A 176 23.38 1.53 38.02
CA LEU A 176 23.56 1.59 36.55
C LEU A 176 25.01 1.35 36.10
N SER A 177 25.98 1.60 36.97
CA SER A 177 27.41 1.32 36.71
C SER A 177 27.71 -0.18 36.52
N GLY A 178 26.78 -1.07 36.92
CA GLY A 178 26.88 -2.52 36.69
C GLY A 178 26.46 -2.96 35.29
N LEU A 179 25.70 -2.15 34.54
CA LEU A 179 25.15 -2.52 33.24
C LEU A 179 26.24 -2.85 32.20
N PRO A 180 27.33 -2.06 32.06
CA PRO A 180 28.44 -2.39 31.18
C PRO A 180 28.97 -3.81 31.38
N TYR A 181 29.10 -4.27 32.63
CA TYR A 181 29.63 -5.60 32.95
C TYR A 181 28.71 -6.71 32.45
N ILE A 182 27.42 -6.64 32.80
CA ILE A 182 26.47 -7.70 32.45
C ILE A 182 26.26 -7.77 30.94
N VAL A 183 26.03 -6.62 30.28
CA VAL A 183 25.79 -6.60 28.83
C VAL A 183 27.02 -7.09 28.06
N SER A 184 28.23 -6.81 28.55
CA SER A 184 29.46 -7.29 27.92
C SER A 184 29.57 -8.82 27.96
N TYR A 185 29.20 -9.51 29.05
CA TYR A 185 29.23 -10.99 29.07
C TYR A 185 28.33 -11.61 28.00
N PHE A 186 27.27 -10.91 27.58
CA PHE A 186 26.32 -11.38 26.57
C PHE A 186 26.60 -10.82 25.16
N SER A 187 27.67 -10.05 24.97
CA SER A 187 28.01 -9.41 23.69
C SER A 187 29.39 -9.86 23.20
N ASP A 188 29.69 -9.63 21.93
CA ASP A 188 31.04 -9.83 21.39
C ASP A 188 32.01 -8.79 22.00
N SER A 189 33.32 -9.02 21.88
CA SER A 189 34.35 -8.07 22.35
C SER A 189 34.47 -6.84 21.47
N GLU A 190 34.15 -6.97 20.18
CA GLU A 190 34.18 -5.89 19.19
C GLU A 190 33.02 -6.08 18.19
N PRO A 191 32.41 -4.98 17.68
CA PRO A 191 32.64 -3.60 18.11
C PRO A 191 32.04 -3.31 19.50
N LEU A 192 32.58 -2.33 20.21
CA LEU A 192 31.98 -1.84 21.45
C LEU A 192 30.60 -1.24 21.18
N LEU A 193 29.60 -1.65 21.96
CA LEU A 193 28.23 -1.20 21.85
C LEU A 193 27.97 -0.05 22.82
N HIS A 194 27.39 1.04 22.33
CA HIS A 194 26.80 2.09 23.15
C HIS A 194 25.48 1.55 23.71
N ILE A 195 25.42 1.31 25.02
CA ILE A 195 24.27 0.62 25.63
C ILE A 195 23.25 1.58 26.25
N ASP A 196 23.71 2.73 26.77
CA ASP A 196 22.82 3.73 27.38
C ASP A 196 23.53 5.09 27.50
N THR A 197 22.77 6.17 27.49
CA THR A 197 23.26 7.52 27.80
C THR A 197 22.50 8.08 29.00
N ILE A 198 23.21 8.45 30.06
CA ILE A 198 22.62 9.05 31.25
C ILE A 198 22.87 10.56 31.24
N TYR A 199 21.81 11.35 31.20
CA TYR A 199 21.88 12.80 31.34
C TYR A 199 21.50 13.21 32.75
N GLU A 200 22.32 14.01 33.43
CA GLU A 200 22.05 14.58 34.75
C GLU A 200 22.00 16.11 34.66
N ARG A 201 20.85 16.69 34.99
CA ARG A 201 20.55 18.11 34.79
C ARG A 201 21.26 19.06 35.78
N PRO A 202 21.34 18.78 37.09
CA PRO A 202 21.99 19.69 38.04
C PRO A 202 23.47 19.97 37.73
N THR A 203 24.19 18.96 37.27
CA THR A 203 25.59 19.07 36.83
C THR A 203 25.72 19.39 35.35
N ASN A 204 24.60 19.31 34.60
CA ASN A 204 24.52 19.39 33.15
C ASN A 204 25.53 18.46 32.46
N THR A 205 25.66 17.23 32.96
CA THR A 205 26.61 16.23 32.44
C THR A 205 25.89 15.08 31.75
N THR A 206 26.55 14.53 30.73
CA THR A 206 26.11 13.33 30.03
C THR A 206 27.16 12.25 30.20
N LYS A 207 26.75 11.07 30.68
CA LYS A 207 27.59 9.90 30.86
C LYS A 207 27.11 8.78 29.94
N GLU A 208 27.95 8.41 28.99
CA GLU A 208 27.70 7.26 28.12
C GLU A 208 28.14 5.97 28.81
N LEU A 209 27.35 4.91 28.63
CA LEU A 209 27.65 3.57 29.08
C LEU A 209 27.96 2.70 27.86
N TRP A 210 29.14 2.07 27.87
CA TRP A 210 29.64 1.25 26.77
C TRP A 210 29.94 -0.17 27.24
N THR A 211 29.83 -1.16 26.35
CA THR A 211 30.40 -2.48 26.62
C THR A 211 31.92 -2.39 26.75
N MET A 212 32.52 -3.31 27.50
CA MET A 212 33.97 -3.37 27.70
C MET A 212 34.61 -4.34 26.70
N PRO A 213 35.86 -4.10 26.23
CA PRO A 213 36.56 -5.02 25.33
C PRO A 213 37.07 -6.27 26.07
N THR A 214 37.55 -6.11 27.30
CA THR A 214 38.12 -7.18 28.14
C THR A 214 37.29 -7.42 29.40
N LEU A 215 37.05 -8.69 29.73
CA LEU A 215 36.32 -9.11 30.94
C LEU A 215 37.11 -10.17 31.70
N LEU A 216 36.77 -10.34 32.98
CA LEU A 216 37.26 -11.47 33.75
C LEU A 216 36.48 -12.74 33.39
N GLY A 217 37.13 -13.70 32.75
CA GLY A 217 36.51 -14.96 32.31
C GLY A 217 35.94 -14.91 30.89
N GLU A 218 35.30 -16.01 30.50
CA GLU A 218 34.77 -16.19 29.14
C GLU A 218 33.46 -15.43 28.92
N ARG A 219 33.24 -14.93 27.70
CA ARG A 219 31.93 -14.38 27.31
C ARG A 219 30.94 -15.50 27.03
N TYR A 220 29.67 -15.28 27.34
CA TYR A 220 28.58 -16.15 26.88
C TYR A 220 28.38 -16.03 25.37
N GLY A 221 28.72 -14.85 24.83
CA GLY A 221 28.64 -14.50 23.42
C GLY A 221 27.21 -14.22 22.96
N LYS A 222 27.06 -13.82 21.69
CA LYS A 222 25.75 -13.47 21.10
C LYS A 222 24.96 -14.65 20.52
N ARG A 223 25.60 -15.82 20.34
CA ARG A 223 25.00 -16.98 19.66
C ARG A 223 24.09 -17.82 20.55
N LYS A 224 24.40 -17.92 21.83
CA LYS A 224 23.62 -18.72 22.79
C LYS A 224 22.34 -17.98 23.15
N GLU A 225 21.25 -18.73 23.20
CA GLU A 225 19.92 -18.17 23.49
C GLU A 225 19.88 -17.53 24.88
N LEU A 226 19.28 -16.34 24.96
CA LEU A 226 19.10 -15.59 26.21
C LEU A 226 17.64 -15.15 26.32
N ILE A 227 17.00 -15.57 27.40
CA ILE A 227 15.66 -15.12 27.76
C ILE A 227 15.76 -14.39 29.08
N VAL A 228 15.19 -13.19 29.16
CA VAL A 228 15.17 -12.39 30.39
C VAL A 228 13.75 -12.40 30.95
N LEU A 229 13.62 -12.79 32.21
CA LEU A 229 12.33 -12.79 32.89
C LEU A 229 12.13 -11.50 33.67
N ILE A 230 10.99 -10.84 33.49
CA ILE A 230 10.62 -9.63 34.22
C ILE A 230 9.23 -9.76 34.85
N SER A 231 8.96 -8.96 35.87
CA SER A 231 7.63 -8.84 36.47
C SER A 231 7.33 -7.38 36.79
N LYS A 232 6.10 -7.09 37.25
CA LYS A 232 5.74 -5.78 37.80
C LYS A 232 6.60 -5.27 38.96
N ARG A 233 7.43 -6.13 39.57
CA ARG A 233 8.40 -5.75 40.62
C ARG A 233 9.79 -5.41 40.09
N THR A 234 10.08 -5.76 38.84
CA THR A 234 11.38 -5.45 38.23
C THR A 234 11.51 -3.93 38.13
N MET A 235 12.53 -3.35 38.78
CA MET A 235 12.64 -1.90 38.93
C MET A 235 14.09 -1.39 38.79
N GLY A 236 14.26 -0.18 38.23
CA GLY A 236 15.52 0.55 38.20
C GLY A 236 16.54 -0.06 37.23
N ALA A 237 17.77 -0.30 37.69
CA ALA A 237 18.84 -0.84 36.84
C ALA A 237 18.47 -2.18 36.15
N ALA A 238 17.59 -3.00 36.74
CA ALA A 238 17.13 -4.22 36.11
C ALA A 238 16.20 -3.96 34.90
N GLU A 239 15.42 -2.88 34.95
CA GLU A 239 14.61 -2.43 33.81
C GLU A 239 15.51 -1.92 32.69
N ALA A 240 16.49 -1.08 33.01
CA ALA A 240 17.50 -0.63 32.06
C ALA A 240 18.17 -1.82 31.35
N LEU A 241 18.61 -2.83 32.11
CA LEU A 241 19.22 -4.03 31.54
C LEU A 241 18.29 -4.80 30.61
N ALA A 242 17.04 -5.03 31.02
CA ALA A 242 16.05 -5.72 30.19
C ALA A 242 15.74 -4.93 28.91
N TYR A 243 15.60 -3.61 29.01
CA TYR A 243 15.36 -2.72 27.88
C TYR A 243 16.53 -2.75 26.88
N ILE A 244 17.76 -2.60 27.37
CA ILE A 244 18.98 -2.66 26.56
C ILE A 244 19.06 -4.00 25.82
N LEU A 245 18.95 -5.13 26.53
CA LEU A 245 19.06 -6.44 25.91
C LEU A 245 17.93 -6.74 24.91
N LYS A 246 16.74 -6.19 25.13
CA LYS A 246 15.61 -6.26 24.19
C LYS A 246 15.95 -5.54 22.88
N HIS A 247 16.36 -4.28 22.98
CA HIS A 247 16.55 -3.41 21.81
C HIS A 247 17.86 -3.70 21.07
N LEU A 248 18.85 -4.31 21.73
CA LEU A 248 20.01 -4.92 21.06
C LEU A 248 19.67 -6.23 20.32
N LYS A 249 18.41 -6.69 20.35
CA LYS A 249 17.98 -8.02 19.88
C LYS A 249 18.84 -9.14 20.47
N ARG A 250 19.28 -8.97 21.72
CA ARG A 250 20.11 -9.95 22.43
C ARG A 250 19.28 -10.91 23.26
N ALA A 251 18.17 -10.44 23.85
CA ALA A 251 17.30 -11.26 24.67
C ALA A 251 15.83 -11.11 24.30
N ILE A 252 15.08 -12.22 24.41
CA ILE A 252 13.62 -12.17 24.43
C ILE A 252 13.18 -11.88 25.86
N ILE A 253 12.34 -10.86 26.05
CA ILE A 253 11.83 -10.48 27.36
C ILE A 253 10.49 -11.19 27.60
N VAL A 254 10.37 -11.90 28.72
CA VAL A 254 9.21 -12.75 29.04
C VAL A 254 8.66 -12.40 30.42
N GLY A 255 7.36 -12.20 30.55
CA GLY A 255 6.70 -11.98 31.85
C GLY A 255 5.67 -10.86 31.80
N GLU A 256 5.69 -9.98 32.80
CA GLU A 256 4.78 -8.80 32.87
C GLU A 256 5.54 -7.52 32.54
N ARG A 257 4.82 -6.44 32.23
CA ARG A 257 5.41 -5.09 32.19
C ARG A 257 6.07 -4.78 33.54
N SER A 258 7.28 -4.20 33.49
CA SER A 258 8.04 -3.83 34.70
C SER A 258 7.47 -2.59 35.41
N ALA A 259 8.07 -2.20 36.54
CA ALA A 259 7.50 -1.21 37.46
C ALA A 259 7.43 0.22 36.91
N GLY A 260 8.35 0.62 36.02
CA GLY A 260 8.46 1.99 35.52
C GLY A 260 9.23 2.92 36.47
N GLY A 261 10.43 2.52 36.87
CA GLY A 261 11.28 3.31 37.76
C GLY A 261 11.84 4.60 37.14
N SER A 262 12.84 5.17 37.81
CA SER A 262 13.58 6.35 37.34
C SER A 262 15.05 6.23 37.66
N VAL A 263 15.90 6.87 36.86
CA VAL A 263 17.36 6.87 37.07
C VAL A 263 17.69 7.58 38.38
N LYS A 264 17.21 8.82 38.55
CA LYS A 264 17.41 9.60 39.77
C LYS A 264 16.31 10.64 39.95
N VAL A 265 15.72 10.64 41.12
CA VAL A 265 14.72 11.61 41.55
C VAL A 265 15.21 12.23 42.86
N GLU A 266 15.19 13.55 42.95
CA GLU A 266 15.60 14.29 44.15
C GLU A 266 14.44 15.09 44.71
N LYS A 267 14.38 15.16 46.04
CA LYS A 267 13.42 15.98 46.77
C LYS A 267 14.12 17.21 47.31
N LEU A 268 13.80 18.36 46.74
CA LEU A 268 14.49 19.62 46.95
C LEU A 268 13.63 20.56 47.79
N SER A 269 14.22 21.21 48.80
CA SER A 269 13.53 22.18 49.64
C SER A 269 13.32 23.50 48.89
N VAL A 270 12.16 24.13 49.09
CA VAL A 270 11.81 25.43 48.51
C VAL A 270 12.07 26.51 49.56
N GLY A 271 13.30 27.02 49.62
CA GLY A 271 13.75 27.93 50.69
C GLY A 271 13.45 27.37 52.10
N ASP A 272 13.09 28.26 53.02
CA ASP A 272 12.70 27.94 54.41
C ASP A 272 11.16 27.79 54.57
N SER A 273 10.44 27.53 53.47
CA SER A 273 8.97 27.57 53.46
C SER A 273 8.29 26.33 54.05
N GLY A 274 9.03 25.24 54.25
CA GLY A 274 8.51 23.92 54.57
C GLY A 274 7.88 23.18 53.37
N PHE A 275 7.93 23.75 52.15
CA PHE A 275 7.57 23.06 50.92
C PHE A 275 8.78 22.34 50.29
N TYR A 276 8.50 21.24 49.62
CA TYR A 276 9.46 20.46 48.85
C TYR A 276 8.91 20.21 47.45
N ILE A 277 9.82 20.13 46.48
CA ILE A 277 9.51 19.66 45.14
C ILE A 277 10.37 18.45 44.81
N THR A 278 9.71 17.38 44.39
CA THR A 278 10.35 16.14 43.94
C THR A 278 10.50 16.21 42.43
N VAL A 279 11.74 16.18 41.95
CA VAL A 279 12.10 16.42 40.55
C VAL A 279 12.94 15.25 40.04
N PRO A 280 12.63 14.66 38.87
CA PRO A 280 13.56 13.76 38.20
C PRO A 280 14.75 14.58 37.67
N VAL A 281 15.93 14.32 38.23
CA VAL A 281 17.15 15.09 37.95
C VAL A 281 18.09 14.42 36.96
N ALA A 282 17.88 13.13 36.69
CA ALA A 282 18.58 12.42 35.64
C ALA A 282 17.62 11.54 34.84
N ARG A 283 17.99 11.26 33.58
CA ARG A 283 17.26 10.38 32.67
C ARG A 283 18.20 9.47 31.88
N SER A 284 17.67 8.33 31.48
CA SER A 284 18.29 7.42 30.51
C SER A 284 17.77 7.74 29.10
N VAL A 285 18.66 7.64 28.12
CA VAL A 285 18.35 7.75 26.70
C VAL A 285 19.01 6.56 26.01
N ASN A 286 18.19 5.62 25.54
CA ASN A 286 18.71 4.45 24.85
C ASN A 286 19.19 4.83 23.43
N PRO A 287 20.43 4.48 23.04
CA PRO A 287 20.99 4.87 21.74
C PRO A 287 20.29 4.25 20.53
N VAL A 288 19.58 3.13 20.71
CA VAL A 288 18.88 2.43 19.62
C VAL A 288 17.49 3.03 19.39
N THR A 289 16.76 3.35 20.47
CA THR A 289 15.37 3.83 20.36
C THR A 289 15.21 5.34 20.49
N GLY A 290 16.20 6.03 21.06
CA GLY A 290 16.07 7.43 21.49
C GLY A 290 15.10 7.63 22.67
N GLN A 291 14.61 6.55 23.28
CA GLN A 291 13.60 6.55 24.34
C GLN A 291 14.17 6.01 25.67
N SER A 292 13.38 6.07 26.73
CA SER A 292 13.71 5.54 28.06
C SER A 292 12.77 4.41 28.46
N TRP A 293 13.25 3.56 29.36
CA TRP A 293 12.45 2.56 30.09
C TRP A 293 11.69 3.16 31.28
N GLU A 294 12.07 4.37 31.70
CA GLU A 294 11.56 5.04 32.89
C GLU A 294 10.05 5.34 32.78
N VAL A 295 9.38 5.43 33.93
CA VAL A 295 7.94 5.74 34.09
C VAL A 295 7.01 4.65 33.54
N SER A 296 7.17 4.25 32.27
CA SER A 296 6.29 3.28 31.61
C SER A 296 6.69 1.83 31.88
N GLY A 297 7.96 1.59 32.21
CA GLY A 297 8.54 0.26 32.35
C GLY A 297 8.78 -0.43 31.01
N VAL A 298 9.50 -1.55 31.05
CA VAL A 298 9.78 -2.41 29.91
C VAL A 298 8.57 -3.30 29.65
N SER A 299 7.99 -3.17 28.46
CA SER A 299 6.98 -4.12 27.98
C SER A 299 7.67 -5.41 27.51
N PRO A 300 7.23 -6.60 27.96
CA PRO A 300 7.84 -7.86 27.55
C PRO A 300 7.57 -8.14 26.06
N SER A 301 8.43 -8.95 25.44
CA SER A 301 8.21 -9.49 24.09
C SER A 301 7.14 -10.60 24.11
N VAL A 302 7.02 -11.31 25.23
CA VAL A 302 6.01 -12.34 25.47
C VAL A 302 5.36 -12.11 26.83
N THR A 303 4.10 -11.68 26.82
CA THR A 303 3.33 -11.43 28.04
C THR A 303 2.82 -12.74 28.61
N VAL A 304 3.20 -13.06 29.84
CA VAL A 304 2.74 -14.25 30.58
C VAL A 304 2.71 -13.97 32.08
N ASN A 305 1.94 -14.75 32.83
CA ASN A 305 1.98 -14.67 34.28
C ASN A 305 3.41 -14.99 34.80
N PRO A 306 3.95 -14.27 35.80
CA PRO A 306 5.29 -14.53 36.32
C PRO A 306 5.50 -15.98 36.77
N LYS A 307 4.45 -16.69 37.21
CA LYS A 307 4.54 -18.12 37.59
C LYS A 307 4.82 -19.04 36.40
N GLU A 308 4.33 -18.70 35.22
CA GLU A 308 4.46 -19.48 33.98
C GLU A 308 5.70 -19.10 33.16
N ALA A 309 6.34 -17.97 33.48
CA ALA A 309 7.42 -17.39 32.71
C ALA A 309 8.61 -18.35 32.46
N ILE A 310 8.96 -19.20 33.43
CA ILE A 310 10.03 -20.21 33.24
C ILE A 310 9.60 -21.28 32.23
N GLY A 311 8.37 -21.79 32.34
CA GLY A 311 7.83 -22.80 31.41
C GLY A 311 7.77 -22.25 29.99
N LYS A 312 7.28 -21.02 29.83
CA LYS A 312 7.27 -20.33 28.54
C LYS A 312 8.68 -20.11 28.00
N ALA A 313 9.64 -19.69 28.83
CA ALA A 313 11.04 -19.53 28.43
C ALA A 313 11.66 -20.83 27.92
N LYS A 314 11.42 -21.97 28.60
CA LYS A 314 11.87 -23.28 28.13
C LYS A 314 11.29 -23.65 26.77
N SER A 315 9.99 -23.44 26.58
CA SER A 315 9.32 -23.65 25.28
C SER A 315 9.92 -22.79 24.17
N LEU A 316 10.16 -21.51 24.43
CA LEU A 316 10.79 -20.59 23.47
C LEU A 316 12.20 -21.02 23.06
N ILE A 317 13.02 -21.49 24.01
CA ILE A 317 14.34 -22.05 23.70
C ILE A 317 14.22 -23.26 22.78
N GLY A 318 13.24 -24.13 23.01
CA GLY A 318 12.95 -25.29 22.16
C GLY A 318 12.64 -24.89 20.72
N ILE A 319 11.68 -23.97 20.54
CA ILE A 319 11.27 -23.46 19.22
C ILE A 319 12.46 -22.84 18.49
N ARG A 320 13.23 -21.97 19.15
CA ARG A 320 14.36 -21.28 18.52
C ARG A 320 15.47 -22.23 18.10
N LYS A 321 15.73 -23.29 18.87
CA LYS A 321 16.66 -24.36 18.48
C LYS A 321 16.16 -25.13 17.24
N ALA A 322 14.85 -25.26 17.04
CA ALA A 322 14.26 -25.97 15.91
C ALA A 322 14.24 -25.16 14.61
N ILE A 323 14.18 -23.81 14.67
CA ILE A 323 14.04 -22.93 13.49
C ILE A 323 15.01 -23.28 12.35
N PRO A 324 16.34 -23.40 12.56
CA PRO A 324 17.26 -23.71 11.46
C PRO A 324 16.95 -25.06 10.77
N LYS A 325 16.54 -26.07 11.54
CA LYS A 325 16.16 -27.39 11.02
C LYS A 325 14.85 -27.31 10.23
N VAL A 326 13.87 -26.57 10.74
CA VAL A 326 12.57 -26.33 10.07
C VAL A 326 12.78 -25.60 8.74
N VAL A 327 13.51 -24.47 8.75
CA VAL A 327 13.82 -23.68 7.54
C VAL A 327 14.52 -24.55 6.50
N LYS A 328 15.50 -25.37 6.92
CA LYS A 328 16.17 -26.31 6.02
C LYS A 328 15.20 -27.35 5.44
N ARG A 329 14.35 -27.96 6.28
CA ARG A 329 13.38 -28.98 5.83
C ARG A 329 12.37 -28.41 4.84
N VAL A 330 11.81 -27.23 5.14
CA VAL A 330 10.92 -26.49 4.22
C VAL A 330 11.63 -26.22 2.90
N SER A 331 12.87 -25.73 2.95
CA SER A 331 13.67 -25.49 1.74
C SER A 331 13.90 -26.75 0.92
N ASP A 332 14.18 -27.89 1.57
CA ASP A 332 14.42 -29.17 0.91
C ASP A 332 13.13 -29.75 0.27
N ILE A 333 11.99 -29.58 0.93
CA ILE A 333 10.67 -29.94 0.39
C ILE A 333 10.37 -29.11 -0.85
N ILE A 334 10.53 -27.78 -0.77
CA ILE A 334 10.26 -26.88 -1.91
C ILE A 334 11.19 -27.21 -3.08
N LYS A 335 12.50 -27.36 -2.85
CA LYS A 335 13.48 -27.76 -3.87
C LYS A 335 13.08 -29.02 -4.63
N ARG A 336 12.49 -29.98 -3.93
CA ARG A 336 12.19 -31.30 -4.49
C ARG A 336 10.84 -31.34 -5.19
N PHE A 337 9.83 -30.65 -4.66
CA PHE A 337 8.43 -30.86 -5.05
C PHE A 337 7.74 -29.64 -5.65
N TYR A 338 8.25 -28.43 -5.43
CA TYR A 338 7.59 -27.24 -5.96
C TYR A 338 7.70 -27.18 -7.49
N SER A 339 6.60 -26.82 -8.14
CA SER A 339 6.49 -26.84 -9.61
C SER A 339 7.27 -25.70 -10.30
N PHE A 340 7.38 -24.52 -9.70
CA PHE A 340 8.14 -23.39 -10.26
C PHE A 340 9.59 -23.35 -9.73
N LYS A 341 10.50 -24.06 -10.41
CA LYS A 341 11.89 -24.25 -9.96
C LYS A 341 12.79 -23.03 -10.14
N ASP A 342 12.43 -22.12 -11.04
CA ASP A 342 13.18 -20.90 -11.41
C ASP A 342 13.30 -19.89 -10.26
N LYS A 343 12.26 -19.76 -9.43
CA LYS A 343 12.23 -18.82 -8.28
C LYS A 343 12.91 -19.36 -7.01
N ILE A 344 13.29 -20.64 -6.98
CA ILE A 344 13.86 -21.29 -5.78
C ILE A 344 15.17 -20.65 -5.29
N PRO A 345 16.15 -20.29 -6.15
CA PRO A 345 17.37 -19.63 -5.70
C PRO A 345 17.09 -18.29 -4.98
N ALA A 346 16.09 -17.54 -5.42
CA ALA A 346 15.68 -16.29 -4.78
C ALA A 346 15.15 -16.53 -3.37
N LEU A 347 14.27 -17.55 -3.18
CA LEU A 347 13.78 -17.95 -1.87
C LEU A 347 14.93 -18.31 -0.92
N LEU A 348 15.88 -19.13 -1.38
CA LEU A 348 16.97 -19.60 -0.51
C LEU A 348 17.85 -18.45 -0.02
N ASN A 349 18.12 -17.48 -0.89
CA ASN A 349 18.83 -16.26 -0.52
C ASN A 349 18.03 -15.41 0.48
N GLN A 350 16.71 -15.34 0.32
CA GLN A 350 15.84 -14.60 1.23
C GLN A 350 15.78 -15.26 2.61
N LEU A 351 15.48 -16.56 2.68
CA LEU A 351 15.44 -17.34 3.93
C LEU A 351 16.77 -17.32 4.69
N ALA A 352 17.90 -17.22 3.99
CA ALA A 352 19.22 -17.08 4.60
C ALA A 352 19.44 -15.72 5.29
N LYS A 353 18.71 -14.67 4.87
CA LYS A 353 18.78 -13.30 5.41
C LYS A 353 17.65 -12.98 6.39
N THR A 354 16.60 -13.80 6.43
CA THR A 354 15.43 -13.57 7.28
C THR A 354 15.80 -13.55 8.75
N ASP A 355 15.40 -12.48 9.44
CA ASP A 355 15.52 -12.37 10.90
C ASP A 355 14.34 -13.10 11.57
N PHE A 356 14.63 -14.23 12.22
CA PHE A 356 13.65 -15.00 12.98
C PHE A 356 13.62 -14.62 14.48
N PHE A 357 14.31 -13.55 14.90
CA PHE A 357 14.40 -13.19 16.32
C PHE A 357 13.04 -12.92 16.97
N THR A 358 12.08 -12.41 16.21
CA THR A 358 10.72 -12.10 16.69
C THR A 358 9.79 -13.31 16.79
N VAL A 359 10.23 -14.49 16.33
CA VAL A 359 9.42 -15.71 16.37
C VAL A 359 9.37 -16.27 17.79
N VAL A 360 8.16 -16.35 18.34
CA VAL A 360 7.88 -16.76 19.73
C VAL A 360 6.88 -17.92 19.85
N SER A 361 6.40 -18.47 18.73
CA SER A 361 5.55 -19.66 18.66
C SER A 361 5.70 -20.37 17.31
N GLU A 362 5.17 -21.59 17.18
CA GLU A 362 5.14 -22.32 15.90
C GLU A 362 4.21 -21.63 14.89
N GLU A 363 3.08 -21.08 15.34
CA GLU A 363 2.18 -20.28 14.51
C GLU A 363 2.88 -19.03 13.99
N GLY A 364 3.67 -18.36 14.85
CA GLY A 364 4.50 -17.22 14.45
C GLY A 364 5.58 -17.61 13.45
N LEU A 365 6.15 -18.82 13.55
CA LEU A 365 7.10 -19.35 12.58
C LEU A 365 6.41 -19.62 11.24
N ALA A 366 5.25 -20.27 11.24
CA ALA A 366 4.46 -20.53 10.04
C ALA A 366 4.06 -19.22 9.35
N ALA A 367 3.54 -18.25 10.11
CA ALA A 367 3.19 -16.94 9.58
C ALA A 367 4.41 -16.22 8.97
N LYS A 368 5.56 -16.25 9.65
CA LYS A 368 6.78 -15.63 9.13
C LYS A 368 7.24 -16.31 7.85
N LEU A 369 7.27 -17.64 7.82
CA LEU A 369 7.66 -18.40 6.63
C LEU A 369 6.67 -18.18 5.48
N ASN A 370 5.37 -18.17 5.73
CA ASN A 370 4.35 -17.86 4.71
C ASN A 370 4.56 -16.48 4.11
N TYR A 371 4.85 -15.48 4.94
CA TYR A 371 5.18 -14.14 4.43
C TYR A 371 6.38 -14.17 3.48
N GLU A 372 7.47 -14.85 3.86
CA GLU A 372 8.65 -14.96 3.00
C GLU A 372 8.35 -15.75 1.71
N LEU A 373 7.58 -16.84 1.79
CA LEU A 373 7.17 -17.64 0.63
C LEU A 373 6.32 -16.82 -0.35
N GLN A 374 5.29 -16.13 0.15
CA GLN A 374 4.39 -15.35 -0.69
C GLN A 374 5.08 -14.14 -1.31
N SER A 375 6.03 -13.51 -0.61
CA SER A 375 6.82 -12.40 -1.17
C SER A 375 7.75 -12.79 -2.33
N VAL A 376 8.03 -14.08 -2.51
CA VAL A 376 8.89 -14.59 -3.59
C VAL A 376 8.07 -15.22 -4.70
N PHE A 377 7.12 -16.08 -4.33
CA PHE A 377 6.43 -16.93 -5.28
C PHE A 377 5.12 -16.34 -5.78
N GLU A 378 4.42 -15.58 -4.95
CA GLU A 378 3.05 -15.11 -5.20
C GLU A 378 2.09 -16.28 -5.57
N ASP A 379 2.37 -17.47 -5.02
CA ASP A 379 1.59 -18.69 -5.28
C ASP A 379 0.77 -19.05 -4.03
N PRO A 380 -0.55 -18.79 -4.01
CA PRO A 380 -1.39 -19.01 -2.84
C PRO A 380 -1.52 -20.49 -2.46
N ARG A 381 -1.17 -21.42 -3.37
CA ARG A 381 -1.18 -22.86 -3.09
C ARG A 381 -0.02 -23.28 -2.19
N LEU A 382 1.07 -22.51 -2.15
CA LEU A 382 2.26 -22.80 -1.34
C LEU A 382 2.16 -22.13 0.04
N TYR A 383 1.76 -22.89 1.05
CA TYR A 383 1.60 -22.36 2.40
C TYR A 383 1.93 -23.39 3.49
N ILE A 384 2.25 -22.90 4.67
CA ILE A 384 2.51 -23.65 5.89
C ILE A 384 1.35 -23.43 6.86
N LYS A 385 0.83 -24.51 7.44
CA LYS A 385 -0.21 -24.50 8.46
C LYS A 385 0.18 -25.32 9.67
N THR A 386 -0.43 -25.00 10.82
CA THR A 386 -0.36 -25.80 12.04
C THR A 386 -1.40 -26.91 11.99
N MET A 387 -1.04 -28.14 12.36
CA MET A 387 -1.90 -29.32 12.30
C MET A 387 -2.85 -29.46 13.51
N LEU A 388 -2.95 -28.43 14.37
CA LEU A 388 -3.91 -28.40 15.47
C LEU A 388 -5.34 -28.39 14.91
N GLY A 389 -6.03 -29.52 15.02
CA GLY A 389 -7.45 -29.63 14.67
C GLY A 389 -7.76 -30.24 13.30
N LEU A 390 -6.92 -31.12 12.76
CA LEU A 390 -7.43 -32.10 11.80
C LEU A 390 -8.18 -33.19 12.58
N SER A 391 -9.47 -32.95 12.83
CA SER A 391 -10.41 -34.07 12.78
C SER A 391 -10.19 -34.75 11.44
N ASP A 392 -9.94 -36.04 11.49
CA ASP A 392 -9.84 -36.97 10.38
C ASP A 392 -11.20 -37.04 9.64
N ASN A 393 -11.60 -35.94 9.01
CA ASN A 393 -12.75 -35.84 8.14
C ASN A 393 -12.23 -35.73 6.72
N GLY A 394 -11.76 -36.87 6.24
CA GLY A 394 -11.31 -37.09 4.88
C GLY A 394 -10.90 -38.55 4.71
N LEU A 395 -11.64 -39.46 5.36
CA LEU A 395 -11.61 -40.86 5.01
C LEU A 395 -11.85 -40.95 3.49
N ASP A 396 -10.80 -41.41 2.81
CA ASP A 396 -10.85 -42.13 1.54
C ASP A 396 -12.13 -42.98 1.52
N THR A 397 -13.18 -42.41 0.96
CA THR A 397 -14.37 -43.10 0.54
C THR A 397 -14.53 -42.71 -0.91
N THR A 398 -13.69 -43.31 -1.76
CA THR A 398 -14.09 -43.58 -3.13
C THR A 398 -15.42 -44.34 -3.05
N PRO A 399 -16.56 -43.75 -3.43
CA PRO A 399 -17.77 -44.55 -3.59
C PRO A 399 -17.45 -45.58 -4.67
N SER A 400 -17.68 -46.87 -4.40
CA SER A 400 -17.68 -47.83 -5.50
C SER A 400 -18.79 -47.41 -6.45
N PHE A 401 -18.45 -47.25 -7.73
CA PHE A 401 -19.41 -47.04 -8.80
C PHE A 401 -20.14 -48.36 -9.05
N ASP A 402 -21.05 -48.74 -8.15
CA ASP A 402 -21.93 -49.89 -8.34
C ASP A 402 -23.42 -49.52 -8.49
N ASP A 403 -23.80 -48.25 -8.35
CA ASP A 403 -25.20 -47.83 -8.58
C ASP A 403 -25.39 -47.25 -10.00
N LEU A 404 -25.45 -48.17 -10.98
CA LEU A 404 -25.69 -47.92 -12.40
C LEU A 404 -27.15 -47.51 -12.75
N ASN A 405 -27.94 -47.04 -11.78
CA ASN A 405 -29.35 -46.70 -11.95
C ASN A 405 -29.66 -45.20 -11.97
N ASP A 406 -28.71 -44.31 -11.66
CA ASP A 406 -28.89 -42.85 -11.76
C ASP A 406 -28.38 -42.35 -13.14
N PRO A 407 -29.12 -41.52 -13.91
CA PRO A 407 -28.61 -41.04 -15.18
C PRO A 407 -27.46 -40.05 -14.94
N LEU A 408 -26.22 -40.53 -15.14
CA LEU A 408 -24.97 -39.75 -15.12
C LEU A 408 -25.06 -38.38 -15.80
N PHE A 409 -25.91 -38.27 -16.84
CA PHE A 409 -26.24 -37.03 -17.54
C PHE A 409 -27.76 -36.84 -17.55
N LYS A 410 -28.22 -35.69 -17.04
CA LYS A 410 -29.61 -35.23 -17.19
C LYS A 410 -29.68 -34.27 -18.37
N LEU A 411 -30.46 -34.62 -19.38
CA LEU A 411 -30.68 -33.81 -20.58
C LEU A 411 -32.14 -33.31 -20.65
N GLU A 412 -32.29 -32.04 -21.00
CA GLU A 412 -33.57 -31.41 -21.34
C GLU A 412 -33.38 -30.47 -22.53
N ILE A 413 -34.40 -30.31 -23.38
CA ILE A 413 -34.42 -29.27 -24.43
C ILE A 413 -35.38 -28.18 -23.97
N LEU A 414 -34.84 -27.02 -23.65
CA LEU A 414 -35.58 -25.86 -23.15
C LEU A 414 -36.22 -25.07 -24.30
N SER A 415 -37.09 -24.13 -23.93
CA SER A 415 -37.68 -23.16 -24.87
C SER A 415 -36.60 -22.41 -25.67
N GLY A 416 -36.88 -22.14 -26.95
CA GLY A 416 -35.92 -21.48 -27.83
C GLY A 416 -34.84 -22.38 -28.41
N ASN A 417 -35.04 -23.72 -28.39
CA ASN A 417 -34.11 -24.72 -28.93
C ASN A 417 -32.74 -24.72 -28.23
N ASN A 418 -32.74 -24.51 -26.91
CA ASN A 418 -31.54 -24.54 -26.08
C ASN A 418 -31.44 -25.91 -25.40
N GLY A 419 -30.35 -26.66 -25.61
CA GLY A 419 -30.08 -27.87 -24.85
C GLY A 419 -29.64 -27.53 -23.42
N TYR A 420 -30.09 -28.29 -22.43
CA TYR A 420 -29.67 -28.20 -21.04
C TYR A 420 -29.13 -29.55 -20.59
N LEU A 421 -27.84 -29.60 -20.27
CA LEU A 421 -27.10 -30.78 -19.87
C LEU A 421 -26.54 -30.60 -18.47
N ARG A 422 -26.98 -31.43 -17.52
CA ARG A 422 -26.46 -31.46 -16.15
C ARG A 422 -25.74 -32.77 -15.87
N PHE A 423 -24.60 -32.69 -15.19
CA PHE A 423 -23.94 -33.84 -14.60
C PHE A 423 -23.15 -33.40 -13.36
N ASP A 424 -23.24 -34.22 -12.31
CA ASP A 424 -22.81 -33.80 -10.98
C ASP A 424 -21.41 -34.34 -10.62
N ARG A 425 -20.79 -35.14 -11.50
CA ARG A 425 -19.40 -35.59 -11.39
C ARG A 425 -18.76 -35.89 -12.74
N PHE A 426 -17.45 -35.69 -12.84
CA PHE A 426 -16.63 -36.15 -13.96
C PHE A 426 -16.30 -37.65 -13.81
N PRO A 427 -16.83 -38.53 -14.70
CA PRO A 427 -16.55 -39.96 -14.67
C PRO A 427 -15.10 -40.28 -15.01
N THR A 428 -14.63 -41.48 -14.67
CA THR A 428 -13.31 -41.96 -15.15
C THR A 428 -13.36 -42.28 -16.65
N PRO A 429 -12.22 -42.25 -17.37
CA PRO A 429 -12.18 -42.65 -18.78
C PRO A 429 -12.76 -44.04 -19.04
N THR A 430 -12.50 -45.00 -18.17
CA THR A 430 -13.07 -46.36 -18.25
C THR A 430 -14.59 -46.37 -18.17
N ALA A 431 -15.18 -45.54 -17.29
CA ALA A 431 -16.63 -45.42 -17.16
C ALA A 431 -17.25 -44.74 -18.39
N LEU A 432 -16.58 -43.73 -18.97
CA LEU A 432 -17.00 -43.10 -20.24
C LEU A 432 -17.03 -44.11 -21.39
N MET A 433 -15.99 -44.93 -21.53
CA MET A 433 -15.93 -45.98 -22.56
C MET A 433 -17.05 -47.01 -22.39
N GLY A 434 -17.36 -47.41 -21.17
CA GLY A 434 -18.45 -48.36 -20.88
C GLY A 434 -19.85 -47.81 -21.19
N LEU A 435 -20.02 -46.48 -21.23
CA LEU A 435 -21.29 -45.80 -21.46
C LEU A 435 -21.37 -45.09 -22.82
N GLU A 436 -20.37 -45.27 -23.68
CA GLU A 436 -20.16 -44.50 -24.90
C GLU A 436 -21.40 -44.45 -25.82
N GLU A 437 -21.97 -45.60 -26.19
CA GLU A 437 -23.17 -45.65 -27.04
C GLU A 437 -24.40 -45.03 -26.36
N ARG A 438 -24.55 -45.19 -25.04
CA ARG A 438 -25.66 -44.58 -24.28
C ARG A 438 -25.54 -43.06 -24.25
N ILE A 439 -24.33 -42.52 -24.05
CA ILE A 439 -24.07 -41.08 -24.04
C ILE A 439 -24.31 -40.50 -25.44
N LYS A 440 -23.83 -41.18 -26.48
CA LYS A 440 -24.10 -40.83 -27.87
C LYS A 440 -25.60 -40.72 -28.15
N GLU A 441 -26.39 -41.75 -27.81
CA GLU A 441 -27.83 -41.77 -28.10
C GLU A 441 -28.64 -40.81 -27.23
N LYS A 442 -28.31 -40.68 -25.94
CA LYS A 442 -29.12 -39.90 -24.99
C LYS A 442 -28.67 -38.45 -24.79
N VAL A 443 -27.42 -38.13 -25.09
CA VAL A 443 -26.85 -36.78 -24.89
C VAL A 443 -26.53 -36.14 -26.23
N TRP A 444 -25.61 -36.70 -26.99
CA TRP A 444 -25.07 -36.02 -28.17
C TRP A 444 -26.03 -36.01 -29.38
N GLN A 445 -26.75 -37.12 -29.64
CA GLN A 445 -27.73 -37.17 -30.73
C GLN A 445 -28.88 -36.17 -30.58
N PRO A 446 -29.49 -35.98 -29.40
CA PRO A 446 -30.56 -34.99 -29.25
C PRO A 446 -30.07 -33.54 -29.24
N VAL A 447 -28.89 -33.25 -28.66
CA VAL A 447 -28.42 -31.85 -28.59
C VAL A 447 -27.83 -31.34 -29.90
N LYS A 448 -27.41 -32.21 -30.82
CA LYS A 448 -26.72 -31.80 -32.06
C LYS A 448 -27.48 -30.75 -32.88
N ASP A 449 -28.81 -30.73 -32.80
CA ASP A 449 -29.69 -29.84 -33.57
C ASP A 449 -30.13 -28.59 -32.78
N THR A 450 -29.71 -28.45 -31.52
CA THR A 450 -29.96 -27.24 -30.69
C THR A 450 -29.14 -26.05 -31.17
N GLU A 451 -29.58 -24.83 -30.86
CA GLU A 451 -28.84 -23.59 -31.19
C GLU A 451 -27.75 -23.28 -30.15
N ASN A 452 -28.07 -23.52 -28.87
CA ASN A 452 -27.17 -23.30 -27.74
C ASN A 452 -27.22 -24.48 -26.77
N LEU A 453 -26.13 -24.67 -26.01
CA LEU A 453 -26.02 -25.69 -24.97
C LEU A 453 -25.67 -25.05 -23.63
N ILE A 454 -26.53 -25.25 -22.64
CA ILE A 454 -26.29 -24.90 -21.24
C ILE A 454 -25.77 -26.16 -20.53
N ILE A 455 -24.57 -26.08 -19.97
CA ILE A 455 -23.92 -27.14 -19.20
C ILE A 455 -23.98 -26.75 -17.72
N ASP A 456 -24.77 -27.45 -16.93
CA ASP A 456 -24.96 -27.14 -15.51
C ASP A 456 -24.00 -27.94 -14.62
N LEU A 457 -23.00 -27.23 -14.08
CA LEU A 457 -22.00 -27.74 -13.14
C LEU A 457 -22.20 -27.21 -11.72
N ARG A 458 -23.32 -26.56 -11.42
CA ARG A 458 -23.61 -25.99 -10.08
C ARG A 458 -23.64 -27.04 -8.97
N TYR A 459 -23.84 -28.30 -9.32
CA TYR A 459 -23.86 -29.42 -8.38
C TYR A 459 -22.67 -30.36 -8.59
N ASN A 460 -21.71 -29.97 -9.43
CA ASN A 460 -20.62 -30.83 -9.84
C ASN A 460 -19.47 -30.84 -8.83
N THR A 461 -19.35 -31.89 -8.03
CA THR A 461 -18.33 -31.97 -6.97
C THR A 461 -17.00 -32.52 -7.47
N GLY A 462 -16.67 -32.39 -8.76
CA GLY A 462 -15.39 -32.81 -9.32
C GLY A 462 -15.38 -34.23 -9.89
N GLY A 463 -14.23 -34.91 -9.78
CA GLY A 463 -14.00 -36.21 -10.43
C GLY A 463 -12.70 -36.25 -11.24
N SER A 464 -12.68 -37.08 -12.29
CA SER A 464 -11.43 -37.38 -13.00
C SER A 464 -11.06 -36.31 -14.03
N THR A 465 -9.94 -35.62 -13.83
CA THR A 465 -9.29 -34.71 -14.81
C THR A 465 -9.00 -35.41 -16.15
N GLU A 466 -8.75 -36.73 -16.14
CA GLU A 466 -8.47 -37.51 -17.36
C GLU A 466 -9.68 -37.58 -18.32
N ALA A 467 -10.89 -37.24 -17.86
CA ALA A 467 -12.07 -37.16 -18.70
C ALA A 467 -12.20 -35.83 -19.47
N LEU A 468 -11.47 -34.78 -19.08
CA LEU A 468 -11.56 -33.46 -19.72
C LEU A 468 -11.28 -33.50 -21.22
N PRO A 469 -10.19 -34.13 -21.71
CA PRO A 469 -9.91 -34.16 -23.14
C PRO A 469 -11.03 -34.84 -23.94
N ILE A 470 -11.70 -35.84 -23.36
CA ILE A 470 -12.82 -36.55 -24.00
C ILE A 470 -14.03 -35.63 -24.11
N LEU A 471 -14.46 -35.02 -23.01
CA LEU A 471 -15.66 -34.18 -22.98
C LEU A 471 -15.49 -32.88 -23.76
N LEU A 472 -14.33 -32.22 -23.64
CA LEU A 472 -14.01 -31.01 -24.40
C LEU A 472 -13.99 -31.28 -25.90
N SER A 473 -13.58 -32.47 -26.35
CA SER A 473 -13.56 -32.80 -27.78
C SER A 473 -14.93 -32.70 -28.45
N TYR A 474 -16.03 -32.93 -27.73
CA TYR A 474 -17.39 -32.73 -28.27
C TYR A 474 -17.74 -31.25 -28.49
N MET A 475 -16.97 -30.32 -27.93
CA MET A 475 -17.18 -28.87 -28.07
C MET A 475 -16.44 -28.29 -29.29
N PHE A 476 -15.69 -29.10 -30.04
CA PHE A 476 -14.90 -28.69 -31.19
C PHE A 476 -15.19 -29.56 -32.42
N ASP A 477 -14.88 -29.05 -33.62
CA ASP A 477 -15.07 -29.82 -34.85
C ASP A 477 -14.12 -31.02 -34.89
N THR A 478 -14.59 -32.20 -35.34
CA THR A 478 -13.81 -33.46 -35.32
C THR A 478 -12.56 -33.46 -36.20
N SER A 479 -12.47 -32.50 -37.12
CA SER A 479 -11.29 -32.27 -37.96
C SER A 479 -10.20 -31.43 -37.26
N SER A 480 -10.51 -30.82 -36.13
CA SER A 480 -9.59 -29.97 -35.37
C SER A 480 -8.65 -30.79 -34.48
N ASN A 481 -7.38 -30.40 -34.45
CA ASN A 481 -6.37 -30.91 -33.51
C ASN A 481 -5.96 -29.75 -32.58
N THR A 482 -6.92 -29.24 -31.83
CA THR A 482 -6.77 -28.08 -30.97
C THR A 482 -6.07 -28.50 -29.68
N HIS A 483 -5.01 -27.78 -29.31
CA HIS A 483 -4.39 -27.92 -27.99
C HIS A 483 -5.37 -27.39 -26.93
N LEU A 484 -5.61 -28.18 -25.89
CA LEU A 484 -6.56 -27.85 -24.82
C LEU A 484 -5.86 -27.27 -23.60
N PHE A 485 -4.85 -27.98 -23.10
CA PHE A 485 -4.04 -27.59 -21.95
C PHE A 485 -2.82 -28.51 -21.82
N SER A 486 -1.91 -28.14 -20.93
CA SER A 486 -0.76 -28.97 -20.56
C SER A 486 -0.68 -29.12 -19.05
N ILE A 487 -0.30 -30.30 -18.58
CA ILE A 487 -0.02 -30.54 -17.16
C ILE A 487 1.47 -30.81 -17.00
N TYR A 488 2.16 -29.97 -16.23
CA TYR A 488 3.52 -30.23 -15.79
C TYR A 488 3.52 -30.86 -14.40
N ASP A 489 4.03 -32.09 -14.29
CA ASP A 489 4.24 -32.81 -13.03
C ASP A 489 5.70 -32.62 -12.57
N SER A 490 5.90 -31.91 -11.46
CA SER A 490 7.22 -31.60 -10.92
C SER A 490 7.97 -32.81 -10.36
N VAL A 491 7.23 -33.83 -9.92
CA VAL A 491 7.73 -35.06 -9.29
C VAL A 491 8.29 -36.00 -10.34
N ARG A 492 7.57 -36.16 -11.45
CA ARG A 492 8.02 -36.95 -12.61
C ARG A 492 8.92 -36.14 -13.54
N ASN A 493 8.86 -34.82 -13.45
CA ASN A 493 9.53 -33.87 -14.35
C ASN A 493 9.13 -34.10 -15.81
N VAL A 494 7.82 -34.24 -16.05
CA VAL A 494 7.22 -34.49 -17.36
C VAL A 494 6.08 -33.50 -17.58
N THR A 495 6.00 -32.98 -18.81
CA THR A 495 4.84 -32.23 -19.29
C THR A 495 4.00 -33.14 -20.20
N ALA A 496 2.71 -33.22 -19.94
CA ALA A 496 1.74 -33.91 -20.78
C ALA A 496 0.85 -32.89 -21.47
N ASP A 497 0.79 -32.93 -22.81
CA ASP A 497 -0.04 -32.04 -23.61
C ASP A 497 -1.33 -32.75 -24.01
N PHE A 498 -2.46 -32.08 -23.79
CA PHE A 498 -3.80 -32.61 -24.08
C PHE A 498 -4.39 -31.87 -25.28
N HIS A 499 -4.91 -32.63 -26.23
CA HIS A 499 -5.50 -32.12 -27.46
C HIS A 499 -6.88 -32.72 -27.70
N THR A 500 -7.67 -32.11 -28.59
CA THR A 500 -8.93 -32.69 -29.06
C THR A 500 -8.72 -34.06 -29.71
N LEU A 501 -9.66 -34.97 -29.46
CA LEU A 501 -9.69 -36.32 -30.02
C LEU A 501 -10.31 -36.30 -31.41
N ARG A 502 -9.66 -36.99 -32.36
CA ARG A 502 -10.14 -37.08 -33.76
C ARG A 502 -11.32 -38.04 -33.95
N ASN A 503 -11.37 -39.08 -33.13
CA ASN A 503 -12.39 -40.12 -33.19
C ASN A 503 -13.18 -40.13 -31.87
N ILE A 504 -14.27 -39.35 -31.83
CA ILE A 504 -15.25 -39.36 -30.74
C ILE A 504 -16.51 -40.11 -31.19
N SER A 505 -17.23 -40.75 -30.26
CA SER A 505 -18.47 -41.46 -30.58
C SER A 505 -19.70 -40.56 -30.53
N GLY A 506 -20.35 -40.42 -31.68
CA GLY A 506 -21.52 -39.58 -31.83
C GLY A 506 -21.20 -38.23 -32.48
N PRO A 507 -22.21 -37.37 -32.65
CA PRO A 507 -22.02 -36.07 -33.26
C PRO A 507 -21.27 -35.13 -32.30
N SER A 508 -20.32 -34.36 -32.84
CA SER A 508 -19.78 -33.19 -32.15
C SER A 508 -20.83 -32.07 -32.10
N TYR A 509 -20.82 -31.28 -31.03
CA TYR A 509 -21.58 -30.04 -30.96
C TYR A 509 -20.98 -28.93 -31.85
N GLY A 510 -19.69 -29.05 -32.17
CA GLY A 510 -18.96 -28.19 -33.09
C GLY A 510 -18.48 -26.88 -32.46
N SER A 511 -17.66 -26.14 -33.20
CA SER A 511 -16.93 -24.95 -32.71
C SER A 511 -17.73 -23.63 -32.71
N ARG A 512 -18.91 -23.60 -33.36
CA ARG A 512 -19.65 -22.35 -33.64
C ARG A 512 -20.76 -22.04 -32.65
N LYS A 513 -21.55 -23.05 -32.26
CA LYS A 513 -22.76 -22.89 -31.43
C LYS A 513 -22.44 -22.36 -30.03
N GLY A 514 -23.38 -21.64 -29.41
CA GLY A 514 -23.19 -21.07 -28.08
C GLY A 514 -23.12 -22.15 -26.99
N ILE A 515 -22.16 -22.04 -26.07
CA ILE A 515 -22.05 -22.91 -24.89
C ILE A 515 -21.98 -22.04 -23.65
N TYR A 516 -22.80 -22.35 -22.66
CA TYR A 516 -22.94 -21.60 -21.42
C TYR A 516 -22.77 -22.55 -20.25
N VAL A 517 -21.80 -22.32 -19.38
CA VAL A 517 -21.46 -23.22 -18.27
C VAL A 517 -21.91 -22.60 -16.97
N LEU A 518 -22.75 -23.29 -16.22
CA LEU A 518 -23.25 -22.80 -14.94
C LEU A 518 -22.38 -23.30 -13.79
N THR A 519 -21.95 -22.42 -12.91
CA THR A 519 -21.08 -22.75 -11.77
C THR A 519 -21.67 -22.32 -10.43
N SER A 520 -21.23 -22.97 -9.37
CA SER A 520 -21.51 -22.57 -7.98
C SER A 520 -20.25 -22.74 -7.13
N TYR A 521 -20.31 -22.35 -5.86
CA TYR A 521 -19.28 -22.70 -4.87
C TYR A 521 -19.00 -24.22 -4.78
N TYR A 522 -19.97 -25.08 -5.12
CA TYR A 522 -19.79 -26.54 -5.08
C TYR A 522 -19.05 -27.10 -6.31
N THR A 523 -18.94 -26.33 -7.39
CA THR A 523 -18.17 -26.74 -8.56
C THR A 523 -16.71 -26.93 -8.14
N ALA A 524 -16.21 -28.17 -8.22
CA ALA A 524 -14.90 -28.56 -7.68
C ALA A 524 -14.03 -29.34 -8.68
N GLU A 525 -12.71 -29.40 -8.46
CA GLU A 525 -11.74 -30.22 -9.20
C GLU A 525 -11.89 -30.15 -10.74
N ALA A 526 -12.14 -31.29 -11.41
CA ALA A 526 -12.34 -31.37 -12.85
C ALA A 526 -13.51 -30.50 -13.37
N GLY A 527 -14.51 -30.22 -12.54
CA GLY A 527 -15.58 -29.27 -12.90
C GLY A 527 -15.09 -27.83 -13.00
N GLU A 528 -14.17 -27.44 -12.11
CA GLU A 528 -13.51 -26.14 -12.19
C GLU A 528 -12.55 -26.09 -13.37
N GLU A 529 -11.75 -27.14 -13.59
CA GLU A 529 -10.86 -27.23 -14.75
C GLU A 529 -11.65 -27.15 -16.06
N PHE A 530 -12.82 -27.79 -16.17
CA PHE A 530 -13.68 -27.66 -17.34
C PHE A 530 -14.20 -26.24 -17.53
N ALA A 531 -14.75 -25.60 -16.48
CA ALA A 531 -15.25 -24.23 -16.57
C ALA A 531 -14.14 -23.24 -16.95
N TYR A 532 -12.96 -23.36 -16.32
CA TYR A 532 -11.78 -22.56 -16.64
C TYR A 532 -11.36 -22.74 -18.10
N LEU A 533 -11.29 -23.98 -18.59
CA LEU A 533 -10.93 -24.25 -19.98
C LEU A 533 -11.97 -23.71 -20.96
N MET A 534 -13.26 -23.70 -20.62
CA MET A 534 -14.27 -23.10 -21.49
C MET A 534 -14.06 -21.59 -21.68
N GLN A 535 -13.56 -20.89 -20.65
CA GLN A 535 -13.14 -19.48 -20.75
C GLN A 535 -11.82 -19.31 -21.49
N SER A 536 -10.77 -20.03 -21.10
CA SER A 536 -9.42 -19.85 -21.68
C SER A 536 -9.36 -20.27 -23.14
N LEU A 537 -10.11 -21.29 -23.54
CA LEU A 537 -10.29 -21.69 -24.94
C LEU A 537 -11.25 -20.77 -25.71
N GLN A 538 -11.85 -19.77 -25.04
CA GLN A 538 -12.87 -18.88 -25.58
C GLN A 538 -14.01 -19.66 -26.25
N ARG A 539 -14.35 -20.81 -25.67
CA ARG A 539 -15.33 -21.73 -26.24
C ARG A 539 -16.71 -21.57 -25.62
N GLY A 540 -16.82 -21.07 -24.40
CA GLY A 540 -18.10 -20.86 -23.75
C GLY A 540 -18.06 -19.76 -22.70
N THR A 541 -19.24 -19.36 -22.27
CA THR A 541 -19.47 -18.34 -21.26
C THR A 541 -19.74 -18.99 -19.92
N VAL A 542 -18.98 -18.68 -18.88
CA VAL A 542 -19.19 -19.19 -17.52
C VAL A 542 -20.07 -18.23 -16.73
N ILE A 543 -21.08 -18.76 -16.05
CA ILE A 543 -22.13 -17.98 -15.39
C ILE A 543 -22.42 -18.58 -14.01
N GLY A 544 -22.47 -17.77 -12.97
CA GLY A 544 -22.84 -18.21 -11.62
C GLY A 544 -21.89 -17.70 -10.55
N GLU A 545 -21.62 -18.52 -9.54
CA GLU A 545 -20.73 -18.14 -8.43
C GLU A 545 -19.28 -18.52 -8.75
N ILE A 546 -18.35 -17.87 -8.03
CA ILE A 546 -16.95 -18.30 -7.96
C ILE A 546 -16.90 -19.73 -7.41
N THR A 547 -16.15 -20.60 -8.09
CA THR A 547 -16.08 -22.03 -7.75
C THR A 547 -15.26 -22.32 -6.49
N SER A 548 -15.18 -23.59 -6.07
CA SER A 548 -14.63 -23.95 -4.76
C SER A 548 -13.15 -23.63 -4.55
N GLY A 549 -12.36 -23.52 -5.63
CA GLY A 549 -10.91 -23.35 -5.58
C GLY A 549 -10.15 -24.61 -5.17
N THR A 550 -10.81 -25.77 -5.20
CA THR A 550 -10.27 -27.06 -4.77
C THR A 550 -9.65 -27.78 -5.97
N LEU A 551 -8.33 -27.63 -6.13
CA LEU A 551 -7.56 -28.29 -7.17
C LEU A 551 -6.69 -29.42 -6.60
N LEU A 552 -6.64 -30.54 -7.33
CA LEU A 552 -5.79 -31.70 -7.01
C LEU A 552 -4.32 -31.50 -7.40
N HIS A 553 -3.83 -30.26 -7.39
CA HIS A 553 -2.48 -29.91 -7.88
C HIS A 553 -1.42 -29.86 -6.77
N SER A 554 -1.82 -30.04 -5.51
CA SER A 554 -0.95 -29.87 -4.34
C SER A 554 -0.82 -31.12 -3.50
N LYS A 555 0.29 -31.22 -2.76
CA LYS A 555 0.53 -32.25 -1.75
C LYS A 555 1.00 -31.62 -0.45
N THR A 556 0.43 -32.07 0.66
CA THR A 556 0.84 -31.64 2.00
C THR A 556 1.95 -32.55 2.56
N PHE A 557 2.99 -31.94 3.13
CA PHE A 557 4.13 -32.61 3.74
C PHE A 557 4.28 -32.15 5.20
N GLN A 558 4.35 -33.11 6.13
CA GLN A 558 4.62 -32.81 7.53
C GLN A 558 6.08 -32.36 7.74
N VAL A 559 6.28 -31.32 8.55
CA VAL A 559 7.60 -30.91 9.02
C VAL A 559 7.90 -31.68 10.30
N GLU A 560 8.75 -32.70 10.20
CA GLU A 560 9.15 -33.60 11.30
C GLU A 560 9.52 -32.84 12.57
N GLU A 561 9.14 -33.39 13.74
CA GLU A 561 9.38 -32.83 15.09
C GLU A 561 8.69 -31.49 15.38
N THR A 562 7.72 -31.09 14.55
CA THR A 562 6.87 -29.90 14.79
C THR A 562 5.40 -30.23 14.52
N SER A 563 4.50 -29.31 14.90
CA SER A 563 3.09 -29.41 14.49
C SER A 563 2.82 -28.77 13.13
N LEU A 564 3.86 -28.39 12.38
CA LEU A 564 3.73 -27.71 11.08
C LEU A 564 3.63 -28.69 9.91
N ALA A 565 2.84 -28.33 8.91
CA ALA A 565 2.80 -28.99 7.61
C ALA A 565 2.82 -27.94 6.49
N ILE A 566 3.50 -28.26 5.39
CA ILE A 566 3.58 -27.41 4.21
C ILE A 566 2.78 -28.02 3.07
N ASN A 567 1.85 -27.26 2.50
CA ASN A 567 1.17 -27.60 1.25
C ASN A 567 1.99 -27.07 0.09
N VAL A 568 2.33 -27.94 -0.87
CA VAL A 568 3.19 -27.61 -2.01
C VAL A 568 2.50 -27.98 -3.31
N PRO A 569 2.34 -27.06 -4.27
CA PRO A 569 1.86 -27.41 -5.59
C PRO A 569 2.93 -28.22 -6.33
N ILE A 570 2.55 -29.45 -6.68
CA ILE A 570 3.39 -30.42 -7.41
C ILE A 570 3.03 -30.49 -8.89
N MET A 571 1.90 -29.90 -9.28
CA MET A 571 1.45 -29.82 -10.67
C MET A 571 1.17 -28.37 -11.07
N ASN A 572 1.48 -28.06 -12.33
CA ASN A 572 1.08 -26.83 -12.98
C ASN A 572 0.11 -27.17 -14.11
N PHE A 573 -1.08 -26.59 -14.04
CA PHE A 573 -2.08 -26.64 -15.10
C PHE A 573 -1.89 -25.42 -15.98
N ILE A 574 -1.51 -25.65 -17.24
CA ILE A 574 -1.09 -24.60 -18.18
C ILE A 574 -2.13 -24.53 -19.29
N ASP A 575 -2.72 -23.35 -19.49
CA ASP A 575 -3.72 -23.14 -20.54
C ASP A 575 -3.09 -22.93 -21.93
N ILE A 576 -3.93 -22.63 -22.93
CA ILE A 576 -3.48 -22.40 -24.32
C ILE A 576 -2.65 -21.12 -24.51
N HIS A 577 -2.70 -20.20 -23.56
CA HIS A 577 -1.91 -18.97 -23.57
C HIS A 577 -0.54 -19.17 -22.92
N GLY A 578 -0.29 -20.35 -22.32
CA GLY A 578 0.92 -20.64 -21.57
C GLY A 578 0.84 -20.16 -20.12
N GLU A 579 -0.32 -19.70 -19.67
CA GLU A 579 -0.54 -19.22 -18.31
C GLU A 579 -0.80 -20.40 -17.38
N CYS A 580 -0.16 -20.38 -16.21
CA CYS A 580 -0.39 -21.41 -15.20
C CYS A 580 -1.53 -21.00 -14.29
N TRP A 581 -2.60 -21.79 -14.29
CA TRP A 581 -3.70 -21.56 -13.38
C TRP A 581 -3.32 -21.96 -11.95
N LEU A 582 -3.38 -21.00 -11.03
CA LEU A 582 -3.02 -21.18 -9.62
C LEU A 582 -4.23 -21.57 -8.74
N GLY A 583 -5.40 -21.78 -9.33
CA GLY A 583 -6.65 -22.07 -8.61
C GLY A 583 -7.26 -20.83 -7.97
N GLY A 584 -7.88 -21.01 -6.80
CA GLY A 584 -8.62 -19.93 -6.10
C GLY A 584 -10.08 -19.78 -6.55
N GLY A 585 -10.55 -20.67 -7.42
CA GLY A 585 -11.88 -20.68 -8.00
C GLY A 585 -11.88 -20.02 -9.38
N VAL A 586 -12.64 -20.58 -10.31
CA VAL A 586 -12.99 -19.95 -11.59
C VAL A 586 -13.89 -18.77 -11.30
N VAL A 587 -13.54 -17.61 -11.85
CA VAL A 587 -14.36 -16.40 -11.78
C VAL A 587 -15.24 -16.38 -13.04
N PRO A 588 -16.58 -16.51 -12.91
CA PRO A 588 -17.48 -16.50 -14.05
C PRO A 588 -17.43 -15.20 -14.86
N ASP A 589 -17.73 -15.28 -16.16
CA ASP A 589 -17.90 -14.11 -17.04
C ASP A 589 -19.11 -13.28 -16.60
N ALA A 590 -20.17 -13.94 -16.11
CA ALA A 590 -21.31 -13.31 -15.44
C ALA A 590 -21.47 -13.86 -14.02
N ILE A 591 -21.11 -13.05 -13.03
CA ILE A 591 -21.25 -13.42 -11.62
C ILE A 591 -22.69 -13.18 -11.15
N VAL A 592 -23.36 -14.26 -10.74
CA VAL A 592 -24.71 -14.26 -10.15
C VAL A 592 -24.83 -15.36 -9.11
N LEU A 593 -25.86 -15.33 -8.27
CA LEU A 593 -26.10 -16.46 -7.35
C LEU A 593 -26.40 -17.73 -8.14
N ALA A 594 -26.03 -18.88 -7.58
CA ALA A 594 -26.18 -20.15 -8.28
C ALA A 594 -27.64 -20.41 -8.69
N GLU A 595 -28.62 -19.97 -7.91
CA GLU A 595 -30.05 -20.11 -8.20
C GLU A 595 -30.50 -19.32 -9.45
N ASP A 596 -29.91 -18.15 -9.70
CA ASP A 596 -30.25 -17.25 -10.81
C ASP A 596 -29.50 -17.57 -12.11
N ALA A 597 -28.49 -18.45 -12.06
CA ALA A 597 -27.58 -18.71 -13.17
C ALA A 597 -28.28 -19.20 -14.46
N VAL A 598 -29.37 -19.97 -14.34
CA VAL A 598 -30.14 -20.43 -15.50
C VAL A 598 -30.89 -19.27 -16.16
N GLU A 599 -31.53 -18.41 -15.38
CA GLU A 599 -32.22 -17.22 -15.89
C GLU A 599 -31.23 -16.29 -16.58
N ARG A 600 -30.10 -16.01 -15.90
CA ARG A 600 -29.02 -15.20 -16.45
C ARG A 600 -28.45 -15.76 -17.76
N ALA A 601 -28.33 -17.08 -17.88
CA ALA A 601 -27.90 -17.70 -19.14
C ALA A 601 -28.88 -17.42 -20.29
N HIS A 602 -30.18 -17.41 -20.05
CA HIS A 602 -31.16 -17.07 -21.08
C HIS A 602 -31.07 -15.60 -21.52
N GLU A 603 -30.85 -14.68 -20.58
CA GLU A 603 -30.64 -13.26 -20.88
C GLU A 603 -29.39 -13.06 -21.76
N ILE A 604 -28.28 -13.72 -21.41
CA ILE A 604 -27.02 -13.64 -22.17
C ILE A 604 -27.19 -14.29 -23.55
N ILE A 605 -27.86 -15.45 -23.64
CA ILE A 605 -28.20 -16.08 -24.93
C ILE A 605 -28.99 -15.11 -25.82
N ALA A 606 -29.94 -14.36 -25.26
CA ALA A 606 -30.70 -13.38 -26.01
C ALA A 606 -29.80 -12.22 -26.47
N PHE A 607 -28.98 -11.67 -25.58
CA PHE A 607 -28.04 -10.59 -25.88
C PHE A 607 -27.00 -10.98 -26.96
N HIS A 608 -26.45 -12.20 -26.89
CA HIS A 608 -25.48 -12.70 -27.87
C HIS A 608 -26.02 -12.75 -29.31
N LYS A 609 -27.35 -12.82 -29.50
CA LYS A 609 -27.96 -12.76 -30.84
C LYS A 609 -27.74 -11.40 -31.51
N ASP A 610 -27.63 -10.33 -30.72
CA ASP A 610 -27.51 -8.97 -31.23
C ASP A 610 -26.05 -8.55 -31.46
N ILE A 611 -25.08 -9.20 -30.82
CA ILE A 611 -23.64 -8.85 -30.90
C ILE A 611 -23.16 -8.76 -32.34
N GLN A 612 -23.52 -9.71 -33.20
CA GLN A 612 -23.07 -9.71 -34.59
C GLN A 612 -23.48 -8.42 -35.33
N ALA A 613 -24.73 -7.98 -35.14
CA ALA A 613 -25.24 -6.77 -35.78
C ALA A 613 -24.55 -5.52 -35.21
N LEU A 614 -24.33 -5.47 -33.89
CA LEU A 614 -23.67 -4.34 -33.22
C LEU A 614 -22.21 -4.19 -33.66
N VAL A 615 -21.46 -5.29 -33.71
CA VAL A 615 -20.05 -5.29 -34.16
C VAL A 615 -19.95 -4.86 -35.63
N GLN A 616 -20.89 -5.30 -36.47
CA GLN A 616 -20.95 -4.88 -37.87
C GLN A 616 -21.21 -3.37 -38.00
N GLU A 617 -22.18 -2.84 -37.26
CA GLU A 617 -22.49 -1.41 -37.27
C GLU A 617 -21.30 -0.56 -36.78
N VAL A 618 -20.53 -1.04 -35.80
CA VAL A 618 -19.29 -0.36 -35.39
C VAL A 618 -18.28 -0.26 -36.54
N GLY A 619 -18.11 -1.33 -37.31
CA GLY A 619 -17.26 -1.32 -38.51
C GLY A 619 -17.75 -0.29 -39.54
N ASP A 620 -19.05 -0.30 -39.83
CA ASP A 620 -19.68 0.61 -40.79
C ASP A 620 -19.55 2.09 -40.36
N LEU A 621 -19.74 2.38 -39.08
CA LEU A 621 -19.57 3.72 -38.52
C LEU A 621 -18.12 4.20 -38.63
N LEU A 622 -17.13 3.34 -38.38
CA LEU A 622 -15.72 3.69 -38.53
C LEU A 622 -15.37 3.97 -39.99
N GLU A 623 -15.77 3.11 -40.92
CA GLU A 623 -15.51 3.30 -42.35
C GLU A 623 -16.11 4.61 -42.87
N LYS A 624 -17.31 4.96 -42.38
CA LYS A 624 -18.01 6.17 -42.78
C LYS A 624 -17.44 7.44 -42.13
N HIS A 625 -17.14 7.42 -40.83
CA HIS A 625 -16.91 8.63 -40.04
C HIS A 625 -15.47 8.84 -39.58
N TYR A 626 -14.63 7.80 -39.53
CA TYR A 626 -13.27 7.93 -39.04
C TYR A 626 -12.34 8.61 -40.04
N SER A 627 -11.51 9.53 -39.54
CA SER A 627 -10.68 10.40 -40.38
C SER A 627 -9.53 9.69 -41.13
N VAL A 628 -9.17 8.46 -40.74
CA VAL A 628 -8.08 7.68 -41.35
C VAL A 628 -8.64 6.38 -41.96
N PRO A 629 -8.98 6.34 -43.27
CA PRO A 629 -9.69 5.22 -43.89
C PRO A 629 -8.96 3.88 -43.80
N GLU A 630 -7.63 3.88 -43.98
CA GLU A 630 -6.82 2.64 -43.92
C GLU A 630 -6.87 1.99 -42.53
N VAL A 631 -6.93 2.82 -41.48
CA VAL A 631 -7.04 2.34 -40.10
C VAL A 631 -8.47 1.88 -39.80
N ALA A 632 -9.49 2.58 -40.32
CA ALA A 632 -10.89 2.14 -40.19
C ALA A 632 -11.09 0.74 -40.77
N ASP A 633 -10.62 0.48 -41.99
CA ASP A 633 -10.70 -0.83 -42.64
C ASP A 633 -9.95 -1.92 -41.86
N LYS A 634 -8.75 -1.61 -41.36
CA LYS A 634 -7.98 -2.55 -40.52
C LYS A 634 -8.74 -2.93 -39.24
N VAL A 635 -9.33 -1.93 -38.56
CA VAL A 635 -10.09 -2.13 -37.32
C VAL A 635 -11.38 -2.90 -37.59
N SER A 636 -12.14 -2.52 -38.63
CA SER A 636 -13.35 -3.21 -39.10
C SER A 636 -13.07 -4.69 -39.37
N ARG A 637 -12.01 -5.00 -40.12
CA ARG A 637 -11.60 -6.39 -40.38
C ARG A 637 -11.20 -7.16 -39.12
N LEU A 638 -10.52 -6.51 -38.17
CA LEU A 638 -10.14 -7.17 -36.92
C LEU A 638 -11.36 -7.53 -36.09
N VAL A 639 -12.27 -6.58 -35.82
CA VAL A 639 -13.43 -6.84 -34.96
C VAL A 639 -14.33 -7.92 -35.55
N GLN A 640 -14.43 -8.00 -36.88
CA GLN A 640 -15.13 -9.09 -37.59
C GLN A 640 -14.42 -10.44 -37.49
N SER A 641 -13.07 -10.47 -37.55
CA SER A 641 -12.29 -11.69 -37.30
C SER A 641 -12.51 -12.19 -35.88
N LYS A 642 -12.40 -11.29 -34.90
CA LYS A 642 -12.62 -11.59 -33.48
C LYS A 642 -14.03 -12.14 -33.23
N LEU A 643 -15.04 -11.56 -33.87
CA LEU A 643 -16.41 -12.08 -33.82
C LEU A 643 -16.51 -13.51 -34.37
N THR A 644 -15.90 -13.76 -35.53
CA THR A 644 -15.96 -15.08 -36.19
C THR A 644 -15.20 -16.16 -35.41
N GLU A 645 -14.12 -15.78 -34.73
CA GLU A 645 -13.32 -16.63 -33.85
C GLU A 645 -14.02 -16.87 -32.49
N GLY A 646 -15.06 -16.08 -32.18
CA GLY A 646 -15.85 -16.20 -30.95
C GLY A 646 -15.25 -15.47 -29.75
N LEU A 647 -14.38 -14.49 -29.97
CA LEU A 647 -13.70 -13.71 -28.93
C LEU A 647 -14.62 -12.80 -28.12
N TYR A 648 -15.87 -12.62 -28.54
CA TYR A 648 -16.90 -11.89 -27.77
C TYR A 648 -17.80 -12.80 -26.93
N ARG A 649 -17.51 -14.11 -26.80
CA ARG A 649 -18.35 -15.03 -26.00
C ARG A 649 -18.35 -14.72 -24.50
N SER A 650 -17.31 -14.08 -23.97
CA SER A 650 -17.24 -13.66 -22.57
C SER A 650 -18.01 -12.36 -22.29
N VAL A 651 -18.58 -11.72 -23.32
CA VAL A 651 -19.28 -10.44 -23.20
C VAL A 651 -20.73 -10.69 -22.83
N VAL A 652 -21.11 -10.33 -21.61
CA VAL A 652 -22.40 -10.73 -21.01
C VAL A 652 -23.45 -9.61 -20.95
N ASP A 653 -23.07 -8.39 -21.34
CA ASP A 653 -23.92 -7.20 -21.36
C ASP A 653 -23.32 -6.07 -22.23
N TYR A 654 -24.03 -4.94 -22.33
CA TYR A 654 -23.58 -3.77 -23.09
C TYR A 654 -22.32 -3.12 -22.51
N GLU A 655 -22.11 -3.16 -21.20
CA GLU A 655 -20.94 -2.58 -20.56
C GLU A 655 -19.66 -3.34 -20.91
N SER A 656 -19.70 -4.67 -20.74
CA SER A 656 -18.61 -5.56 -21.16
C SER A 656 -18.35 -5.47 -22.68
N LEU A 657 -19.39 -5.28 -23.51
CA LEU A 657 -19.24 -5.13 -24.96
C LEU A 657 -18.55 -3.81 -25.32
N ALA A 658 -18.99 -2.70 -24.71
CA ALA A 658 -18.40 -1.39 -24.90
C ALA A 658 -16.93 -1.38 -24.49
N SER A 659 -16.61 -2.01 -23.36
CA SER A 659 -15.24 -2.15 -22.86
C SER A 659 -14.37 -2.96 -23.83
N GLN A 660 -14.80 -4.16 -24.22
CA GLN A 660 -14.03 -5.03 -25.11
C GLN A 660 -13.81 -4.39 -26.49
N LEU A 661 -14.86 -3.80 -27.08
CA LEU A 661 -14.73 -3.10 -28.35
C LEU A 661 -13.81 -1.89 -28.21
N THR A 662 -13.91 -1.10 -27.15
CA THR A 662 -13.00 0.04 -26.94
C THR A 662 -11.54 -0.40 -26.94
N VAL A 663 -11.20 -1.48 -26.23
CA VAL A 663 -9.84 -2.05 -26.24
C VAL A 663 -9.44 -2.43 -27.67
N ASP A 664 -10.29 -3.17 -28.37
CA ASP A 664 -10.01 -3.64 -29.74
C ASP A 664 -9.81 -2.48 -30.73
N LEU A 665 -10.62 -1.43 -30.62
CA LEU A 665 -10.50 -0.22 -31.43
C LEU A 665 -9.17 0.49 -31.14
N GLN A 666 -8.83 0.70 -29.86
CA GLN A 666 -7.66 1.47 -29.46
C GLN A 666 -6.34 0.74 -29.73
N GLU A 667 -6.24 -0.55 -29.44
CA GLU A 667 -5.01 -1.33 -29.68
C GLU A 667 -4.67 -1.41 -31.17
N THR A 668 -5.70 -1.54 -32.02
CA THR A 668 -5.51 -1.75 -33.46
C THR A 668 -5.23 -0.46 -34.21
N SER A 669 -5.85 0.63 -33.77
CA SER A 669 -5.72 1.96 -34.35
C SER A 669 -4.56 2.77 -33.77
N GLY A 670 -4.19 2.53 -32.51
CA GLY A 670 -3.33 3.40 -31.71
C GLY A 670 -3.99 4.73 -31.30
N ASP A 671 -5.30 4.90 -31.57
CA ASP A 671 -6.05 6.12 -31.30
C ASP A 671 -6.92 5.94 -30.06
N HIS A 672 -6.41 6.42 -28.91
CA HIS A 672 -7.09 6.39 -27.61
C HIS A 672 -8.41 7.18 -27.57
N ARG A 673 -8.72 7.97 -28.61
CA ARG A 673 -9.94 8.77 -28.68
C ARG A 673 -11.11 7.96 -29.24
N LEU A 674 -10.82 6.87 -29.97
CA LEU A 674 -11.82 5.88 -30.34
C LEU A 674 -12.26 5.12 -29.10
N HIS A 675 -13.52 5.26 -28.73
CA HIS A 675 -14.10 4.50 -27.64
C HIS A 675 -15.60 4.31 -27.85
N ILE A 676 -16.11 3.25 -27.25
CA ILE A 676 -17.52 2.91 -27.18
C ILE A 676 -17.95 3.04 -25.73
N PHE A 677 -19.12 3.62 -25.52
CA PHE A 677 -19.72 3.77 -24.20
C PHE A 677 -21.21 3.49 -24.27
N TYR A 678 -21.80 3.10 -23.15
CA TYR A 678 -23.25 2.95 -23.02
C TYR A 678 -23.83 4.20 -22.36
N CYS A 679 -25.00 4.65 -22.82
CA CYS A 679 -25.71 5.79 -22.26
C CYS A 679 -27.22 5.59 -22.42
N GLU A 680 -27.98 5.59 -21.32
CA GLU A 680 -29.44 5.40 -21.36
C GLU A 680 -30.17 6.60 -21.96
N THR A 681 -29.58 7.79 -21.85
CA THR A 681 -30.08 9.04 -22.44
C THR A 681 -29.26 9.41 -23.66
N GLU A 682 -29.90 9.90 -24.72
CA GLU A 682 -29.18 10.42 -25.88
C GLU A 682 -28.21 11.52 -25.45
N PRO A 683 -26.90 11.40 -25.73
CA PRO A 683 -25.92 12.38 -25.32
C PRO A 683 -26.19 13.71 -26.03
N GLU A 684 -26.21 14.81 -25.25
CA GLU A 684 -26.42 16.15 -25.81
C GLU A 684 -25.33 16.46 -26.86
N SER A 685 -25.77 16.88 -28.05
CA SER A 685 -24.87 17.37 -29.09
C SER A 685 -24.28 18.71 -28.63
N LEU A 686 -22.98 18.73 -28.32
CA LEU A 686 -22.22 19.92 -27.91
C LEU A 686 -22.06 20.99 -29.01
N HIS A 687 -22.91 21.01 -30.03
CA HIS A 687 -22.99 22.11 -31.00
C HIS A 687 -23.74 23.31 -30.43
N ASP A 688 -23.37 23.76 -29.24
CA ASP A 688 -23.85 25.03 -28.73
C ASP A 688 -23.27 26.17 -29.57
N ILE A 689 -24.15 27.06 -30.04
CA ILE A 689 -23.74 28.30 -30.70
C ILE A 689 -23.00 29.13 -29.64
N PRO A 690 -21.73 29.53 -29.86
CA PRO A 690 -20.97 30.28 -28.86
C PRO A 690 -21.73 31.55 -28.45
N LYS A 691 -22.09 31.66 -27.17
CA LYS A 691 -22.78 32.83 -26.64
C LYS A 691 -21.81 34.02 -26.62
N ILE A 692 -22.15 35.08 -27.36
CA ILE A 692 -21.34 36.30 -27.39
C ILE A 692 -21.46 36.99 -26.01
N PRO A 693 -20.34 37.28 -25.33
CA PRO A 693 -20.37 37.88 -24.01
C PRO A 693 -20.91 39.32 -24.04
N SER A 694 -21.67 39.67 -23.00
CA SER A 694 -22.11 41.04 -22.74
C SER A 694 -20.93 41.93 -22.31
N PRO A 695 -21.02 43.28 -22.43
CA PRO A 695 -19.94 44.19 -22.04
C PRO A 695 -19.43 44.03 -20.60
N GLU A 696 -20.32 43.61 -19.69
CA GLU A 696 -20.01 43.38 -18.27
C GLU A 696 -19.25 42.06 -18.05
N GLU A 697 -19.51 41.04 -18.88
CA GLU A 697 -18.84 39.74 -18.83
C GLU A 697 -17.43 39.76 -19.45
N VAL A 698 -17.16 40.70 -20.38
CA VAL A 698 -15.87 40.77 -21.10
C VAL A 698 -14.67 40.88 -20.15
N GLY A 699 -14.74 41.74 -19.13
CA GLY A 699 -13.66 41.91 -18.17
C GLY A 699 -13.40 40.64 -17.35
N PHE A 700 -14.47 40.00 -16.88
CA PHE A 700 -14.39 38.75 -16.12
C PHE A 700 -13.79 37.61 -16.94
N ILE A 701 -14.20 37.46 -18.20
CA ILE A 701 -13.65 36.44 -19.11
C ILE A 701 -12.15 36.66 -19.33
N ILE A 702 -11.73 37.91 -19.55
CA ILE A 702 -10.30 38.22 -19.75
C ILE A 702 -9.50 37.88 -18.49
N ASP A 703 -9.97 38.27 -17.31
CA ASP A 703 -9.27 38.02 -16.04
C ASP A 703 -9.25 36.54 -15.65
N ALA A 704 -10.30 35.80 -15.99
CA ALA A 704 -10.39 34.37 -15.75
C ALA A 704 -9.47 33.58 -16.70
N LEU A 705 -9.51 33.89 -18.00
CA LEU A 705 -8.84 33.10 -19.03
C LEU A 705 -7.38 33.48 -19.25
N PHE A 706 -6.99 34.74 -19.08
CA PHE A 706 -5.65 35.22 -19.42
C PHE A 706 -4.88 35.70 -18.19
N LYS A 707 -3.66 35.20 -17.99
CA LYS A 707 -2.68 35.75 -17.03
C LYS A 707 -1.51 36.34 -17.78
N VAL A 708 -1.12 37.55 -17.41
CA VAL A 708 -0.08 38.33 -18.09
C VAL A 708 0.90 38.94 -17.09
N GLU A 709 2.19 38.80 -17.37
CA GLU A 709 3.27 39.37 -16.58
C GLU A 709 4.44 39.78 -17.49
N VAL A 710 5.19 40.81 -17.10
CA VAL A 710 6.50 41.11 -17.69
C VAL A 710 7.56 40.82 -16.62
N MET A 711 8.31 39.74 -16.84
CA MET A 711 9.29 39.22 -15.90
C MET A 711 10.63 39.95 -16.04
N SER A 712 11.57 39.66 -15.13
CA SER A 712 12.93 40.19 -15.17
C SER A 712 13.63 39.89 -16.50
N GLY A 713 14.40 40.86 -17.00
CA GLY A 713 15.05 40.76 -18.31
C GLY A 713 14.13 41.01 -19.52
N ASN A 714 13.02 41.74 -19.32
CA ASN A 714 12.05 42.11 -20.36
C ASN A 714 11.45 40.89 -21.09
N ILE A 715 11.16 39.84 -20.33
CA ILE A 715 10.53 38.61 -20.81
C ILE A 715 9.04 38.71 -20.56
N GLY A 716 8.23 38.71 -21.62
CA GLY A 716 6.78 38.61 -21.51
C GLY A 716 6.35 37.20 -21.14
N TYR A 717 5.37 37.07 -20.25
CA TYR A 717 4.72 35.82 -19.89
C TYR A 717 3.21 35.95 -20.14
N LEU A 718 2.67 35.04 -20.94
CA LEU A 718 1.25 34.96 -21.28
C LEU A 718 0.75 33.53 -21.04
N ARG A 719 -0.18 33.37 -20.11
CA ARG A 719 -0.89 32.11 -19.89
C ARG A 719 -2.34 32.29 -20.33
N PHE A 720 -2.89 31.28 -20.99
CA PHE A 720 -4.33 31.19 -21.17
C PHE A 720 -4.83 29.75 -21.07
N ASP A 721 -5.93 29.57 -20.35
CA ASP A 721 -6.35 28.26 -19.85
C ASP A 721 -7.38 27.54 -20.75
N MET A 722 -7.92 28.23 -21.77
CA MET A 722 -8.85 27.65 -22.75
C MET A 722 -8.69 28.31 -24.12
N MET A 723 -9.02 27.59 -25.19
CA MET A 723 -9.17 28.14 -26.53
C MET A 723 -10.62 28.53 -26.83
N GLU A 724 -10.83 29.85 -26.96
CA GLU A 724 -12.14 30.43 -27.23
C GLU A 724 -12.52 30.44 -28.70
N ASP A 725 -13.82 30.53 -29.00
CA ASP A 725 -14.28 30.70 -30.37
C ASP A 725 -13.84 32.06 -30.94
N ILE A 726 -13.51 32.11 -32.23
CA ILE A 726 -13.06 33.34 -32.90
C ILE A 726 -14.07 34.50 -32.80
N LYS A 727 -15.38 34.24 -32.73
CA LYS A 727 -16.41 35.28 -32.57
C LYS A 727 -16.33 35.89 -31.17
N VAL A 728 -16.17 35.06 -30.15
CA VAL A 728 -15.97 35.50 -28.76
C VAL A 728 -14.67 36.28 -28.63
N LEU A 729 -13.57 35.75 -29.19
CA LEU A 729 -12.27 36.41 -29.16
C LEU A 729 -12.27 37.78 -29.87
N ARG A 730 -13.03 37.91 -30.97
CA ARG A 730 -13.24 39.19 -31.66
C ARG A 730 -14.06 40.17 -30.83
N ALA A 731 -15.10 39.70 -30.14
CA ALA A 731 -15.95 40.54 -29.28
C ALA A 731 -15.15 41.14 -28.10
N ILE A 732 -14.29 40.34 -27.46
CA ILE A 732 -13.45 40.81 -26.35
C ILE A 732 -12.17 41.53 -26.82
N GLY A 733 -11.87 41.49 -28.12
CA GLY A 733 -10.62 41.95 -28.72
C GLY A 733 -10.14 43.34 -28.26
N PRO A 734 -10.96 44.41 -28.32
CA PRO A 734 -10.53 45.74 -27.90
C PRO A 734 -10.04 45.82 -26.45
N GLN A 735 -10.73 45.12 -25.54
CA GLN A 735 -10.35 45.08 -24.13
C GLN A 735 -9.14 44.15 -23.91
N LEU A 736 -9.09 43.01 -24.61
CA LEU A 736 -7.95 42.09 -24.57
C LEU A 736 -6.65 42.78 -25.02
N ILE A 737 -6.71 43.62 -26.06
CA ILE A 737 -5.55 44.40 -26.52
C ILE A 737 -5.06 45.35 -25.42
N LYS A 738 -5.98 46.05 -24.75
CA LYS A 738 -5.64 47.01 -23.70
C LYS A 738 -5.16 46.35 -22.40
N ALA A 739 -5.76 45.23 -22.00
CA ALA A 739 -5.51 44.59 -20.71
C ALA A 739 -4.31 43.63 -20.73
N VAL A 740 -4.08 42.97 -21.88
CA VAL A 740 -3.09 41.91 -22.04
C VAL A 740 -2.03 42.31 -23.08
N TRP A 741 -2.44 42.56 -24.32
CA TRP A 741 -1.49 42.63 -25.43
C TRP A 741 -0.55 43.84 -25.39
N SER A 742 -1.05 45.01 -25.00
CA SER A 742 -0.24 46.24 -24.92
C SER A 742 0.89 46.15 -23.89
N LYS A 743 0.79 45.25 -22.90
CA LYS A 743 1.86 44.99 -21.92
C LYS A 743 2.99 44.14 -22.51
N LEU A 744 2.66 43.27 -23.47
CA LEU A 744 3.60 42.29 -24.03
C LEU A 744 4.29 42.78 -25.30
N MET A 745 3.67 43.64 -26.11
CA MET A 745 4.17 43.99 -27.45
C MET A 745 5.64 44.48 -27.51
N ASN A 746 6.14 45.10 -26.43
CA ASN A 746 7.49 45.66 -26.35
C ASN A 746 8.51 44.75 -25.64
N THR A 747 8.14 43.54 -25.22
CA THR A 747 9.08 42.58 -24.61
C THR A 747 10.05 42.02 -25.64
N ASP A 748 11.24 41.57 -25.20
CA ASP A 748 12.27 41.03 -26.08
C ASP A 748 11.99 39.57 -26.46
N VAL A 749 11.41 38.82 -25.53
CA VAL A 749 11.08 37.39 -25.64
C VAL A 749 9.70 37.16 -25.02
N LEU A 750 8.92 36.22 -25.58
CA LEU A 750 7.60 35.85 -25.04
C LEU A 750 7.57 34.36 -24.66
N ILE A 751 7.12 34.07 -23.44
CA ILE A 751 6.75 32.74 -22.97
C ILE A 751 5.23 32.64 -23.01
N ILE A 752 4.71 31.65 -23.75
CA ILE A 752 3.29 31.29 -23.79
C ILE A 752 3.10 30.01 -22.97
N ASP A 753 2.29 30.05 -21.93
CA ASP A 753 2.08 28.92 -21.04
C ASP A 753 0.74 28.23 -21.30
N LEU A 754 0.81 27.00 -21.82
CA LEU A 754 -0.35 26.15 -22.16
C LEU A 754 -0.46 24.93 -21.26
N ARG A 755 0.33 24.86 -20.17
CA ARG A 755 0.37 23.70 -19.26
C ARG A 755 -0.98 23.41 -18.59
N TYR A 756 -1.92 24.35 -18.65
CA TYR A 756 -3.25 24.24 -18.04
C TYR A 756 -4.39 24.22 -19.07
N ASN A 757 -4.06 24.18 -20.37
CA ASN A 757 -5.04 24.40 -21.44
C ASN A 757 -5.42 23.09 -22.13
N THR A 758 -6.59 22.55 -21.81
CA THR A 758 -7.12 21.30 -22.37
C THR A 758 -7.66 21.43 -23.80
N GLY A 759 -7.74 22.66 -24.32
CA GLY A 759 -8.21 22.95 -25.67
C GLY A 759 -9.47 23.83 -25.66
N GLY A 760 -10.40 23.54 -26.57
CA GLY A 760 -11.58 24.36 -26.86
C GLY A 760 -11.78 24.50 -28.36
N TYR A 761 -12.19 25.69 -28.82
CA TYR A 761 -12.48 25.93 -30.23
C TYR A 761 -11.20 26.16 -31.05
N SER A 762 -11.05 25.38 -32.12
CA SER A 762 -9.93 25.54 -33.06
C SER A 762 -10.05 26.78 -33.97
N THR A 763 -11.23 27.41 -34.01
CA THR A 763 -11.55 28.55 -34.88
C THR A 763 -10.70 29.79 -34.60
N ALA A 764 -10.19 29.96 -33.36
CA ALA A 764 -9.36 31.11 -32.98
C ALA A 764 -7.88 30.96 -33.33
N ILE A 765 -7.38 29.74 -33.61
CA ILE A 765 -5.97 29.48 -33.91
C ILE A 765 -5.42 30.38 -35.04
N PRO A 766 -6.12 30.57 -36.19
CA PRO A 766 -5.69 31.49 -37.24
C PRO A 766 -5.45 32.91 -36.75
N LEU A 767 -6.34 33.43 -35.90
CA LEU A 767 -6.27 34.78 -35.38
C LEU A 767 -5.10 34.92 -34.40
N ILE A 768 -4.94 33.99 -33.47
CA ILE A 768 -3.85 34.01 -32.48
C ILE A 768 -2.49 33.88 -33.18
N CYS A 769 -2.33 32.91 -34.08
CA CYS A 769 -1.10 32.73 -34.85
C CYS A 769 -0.72 34.00 -35.64
N SER A 770 -1.70 34.74 -36.15
CA SER A 770 -1.45 35.95 -36.94
C SER A 770 -0.67 37.02 -36.17
N TYR A 771 -0.79 37.10 -34.84
CA TYR A 771 0.03 38.05 -34.06
C TYR A 771 1.54 37.74 -34.11
N PHE A 772 1.92 36.52 -34.47
CA PHE A 772 3.31 36.05 -34.43
C PHE A 772 3.97 35.94 -35.81
N PHE A 773 3.25 36.18 -36.90
CA PHE A 773 3.79 36.18 -38.27
C PHE A 773 3.58 37.54 -38.95
N ASP A 774 4.40 37.83 -39.96
CA ASP A 774 4.26 39.03 -40.79
C ASP A 774 2.92 39.01 -41.56
N ALA A 775 2.38 40.19 -41.86
CA ALA A 775 1.07 40.31 -42.51
C ALA A 775 1.04 39.72 -43.93
N GLN A 776 2.18 39.72 -44.62
CA GLN A 776 2.37 39.08 -45.92
C GLN A 776 3.78 38.46 -46.03
N PRO A 777 3.93 37.31 -46.71
CA PRO A 777 2.87 36.46 -47.25
C PRO A 777 2.13 35.70 -46.13
N LEU A 778 0.83 35.45 -46.32
CA LEU A 778 0.04 34.61 -45.40
C LEU A 778 0.69 33.22 -45.25
N LYS A 779 0.78 32.75 -44.01
CA LYS A 779 1.38 31.46 -43.69
C LYS A 779 0.31 30.38 -43.62
N HIS A 780 0.58 29.26 -44.28
CA HIS A 780 -0.20 28.04 -44.15
C HIS A 780 0.13 27.40 -42.81
N LEU A 781 -0.87 27.33 -41.93
CA LEU A 781 -0.72 26.80 -40.58
C LEU A 781 -0.79 25.28 -40.59
N TYR A 782 -1.88 24.74 -41.13
CA TYR A 782 -2.15 23.32 -41.33
C TYR A 782 -3.36 23.16 -42.26
N THR A 783 -3.62 21.94 -42.72
CA THR A 783 -4.84 21.60 -43.45
C THR A 783 -5.71 20.68 -42.58
N VAL A 784 -7.01 20.97 -42.46
CA VAL A 784 -7.96 20.07 -41.81
C VAL A 784 -8.66 19.26 -42.89
N PHE A 785 -8.55 17.95 -42.82
CA PHE A 785 -9.36 17.02 -43.59
C PHE A 785 -10.55 16.58 -42.74
N ASP A 786 -11.76 16.83 -43.23
CA ASP A 786 -13.01 16.45 -42.59
C ASP A 786 -13.61 15.26 -43.33
N ARG A 787 -13.78 14.13 -42.62
CA ARG A 787 -14.28 12.89 -43.20
C ARG A 787 -15.75 13.01 -43.60
N SER A 788 -16.57 13.64 -42.76
CA SER A 788 -18.01 13.76 -42.97
C SER A 788 -18.35 14.52 -44.26
N THR A 789 -17.53 15.53 -44.61
CA THR A 789 -17.70 16.32 -45.83
C THR A 789 -16.76 15.90 -46.97
N THR A 790 -15.76 15.07 -46.68
CA THR A 790 -14.64 14.73 -47.58
C THR A 790 -13.93 15.99 -48.13
N THR A 791 -13.85 17.05 -47.32
CA THR A 791 -13.21 18.31 -47.71
C THR A 791 -11.89 18.53 -46.99
N ALA A 792 -10.93 19.12 -47.69
CA ALA A 792 -9.64 19.54 -47.12
C ALA A 792 -9.57 21.07 -47.11
N THR A 793 -9.59 21.66 -45.92
CA THR A 793 -9.57 23.12 -45.74
C THR A 793 -8.20 23.57 -45.27
N LYS A 794 -7.55 24.45 -46.04
CA LYS A 794 -6.29 25.08 -45.64
C LYS A 794 -6.55 26.16 -44.60
N VAL A 795 -5.92 26.03 -43.44
CA VAL A 795 -5.98 27.02 -42.37
C VAL A 795 -4.79 27.95 -42.51
N MET A 796 -5.07 29.23 -42.71
CA MET A 796 -4.08 30.27 -43.02
C MET A 796 -4.07 31.36 -41.94
N THR A 797 -2.96 32.07 -41.78
CA THR A 797 -2.96 33.35 -41.03
C THR A 797 -3.87 34.38 -41.69
N LEU A 798 -4.33 35.35 -40.92
CA LEU A 798 -5.16 36.47 -41.37
C LEU A 798 -4.29 37.67 -41.80
N PRO A 799 -4.73 38.45 -42.80
CA PRO A 799 -4.00 39.65 -43.27
C PRO A 799 -4.05 40.79 -42.25
N GLU A 800 -5.14 40.91 -41.52
CA GLU A 800 -5.38 41.99 -40.55
C GLU A 800 -5.64 41.42 -39.15
N VAL A 801 -5.09 42.10 -38.14
CA VAL A 801 -5.32 41.83 -36.71
C VAL A 801 -5.61 43.15 -36.00
N LEU A 802 -6.31 43.09 -34.87
CA LEU A 802 -6.55 44.25 -34.04
C LEU A 802 -5.29 44.60 -33.24
N GLY A 803 -4.80 45.84 -33.31
CA GLY A 803 -3.54 46.24 -32.64
C GLY A 803 -2.28 45.83 -33.42
N GLN A 804 -1.12 45.85 -32.76
CA GLN A 804 0.17 45.59 -33.40
C GLN A 804 0.56 44.10 -33.34
N ARG A 805 1.15 43.55 -34.40
CA ARG A 805 1.74 42.20 -34.38
C ARG A 805 2.99 42.17 -33.50
N TYR A 806 3.25 41.07 -32.79
CA TYR A 806 4.47 40.87 -32.00
C TYR A 806 5.72 40.82 -32.89
N GLY A 807 5.54 40.42 -34.15
CA GLY A 807 6.56 40.37 -35.19
C GLY A 807 7.21 38.99 -35.32
N SER A 808 7.87 38.76 -36.46
CA SER A 808 8.50 37.47 -36.81
C SER A 808 9.90 37.27 -36.21
N GLN A 809 10.53 38.34 -35.70
CA GLN A 809 11.96 38.33 -35.30
C GLN A 809 12.19 38.03 -33.81
N LYS A 810 11.17 38.14 -32.96
CA LYS A 810 11.28 37.94 -31.51
C LYS A 810 11.09 36.47 -31.14
N ASP A 811 11.93 35.96 -30.25
CA ASP A 811 11.88 34.57 -29.78
C ASP A 811 10.58 34.29 -29.01
N ILE A 812 9.98 33.11 -29.26
CA ILE A 812 8.78 32.61 -28.55
C ILE A 812 9.08 31.22 -27.98
N TYR A 813 8.70 31.03 -26.73
CA TYR A 813 8.74 29.74 -26.04
C TYR A 813 7.31 29.33 -25.66
N ILE A 814 6.97 28.06 -25.83
CA ILE A 814 5.65 27.52 -25.46
C ILE A 814 5.85 26.45 -24.39
N LEU A 815 5.12 26.56 -23.29
CA LEU A 815 5.15 25.56 -22.21
C LEU A 815 3.97 24.60 -22.35
N THR A 816 4.23 23.29 -22.28
CA THR A 816 3.20 22.24 -22.41
C THR A 816 3.22 21.25 -21.24
N SER A 817 2.09 20.61 -21.00
CA SER A 817 1.92 19.50 -20.04
C SER A 817 1.18 18.34 -20.71
N HIS A 818 1.07 17.21 -20.02
CA HIS A 818 0.25 16.07 -20.45
C HIS A 818 -1.26 16.37 -20.56
N ILE A 819 -1.76 17.47 -19.98
CA ILE A 819 -3.16 17.89 -20.14
C ILE A 819 -3.35 18.90 -21.27
N THR A 820 -2.28 19.43 -21.86
CA THR A 820 -2.41 20.32 -23.03
C THR A 820 -3.07 19.53 -24.17
N GLY A 821 -4.19 20.01 -24.71
CA GLY A 821 -5.01 19.18 -25.62
C GLY A 821 -5.72 19.93 -26.74
N SER A 822 -6.26 19.15 -27.69
CA SER A 822 -7.11 19.61 -28.80
C SER A 822 -6.60 20.89 -29.49
N ALA A 823 -7.36 21.99 -29.47
CA ALA A 823 -6.99 23.26 -30.11
C ALA A 823 -5.67 23.86 -29.57
N ALA A 824 -5.37 23.74 -28.28
CA ALA A 824 -4.12 24.24 -27.70
C ALA A 824 -2.92 23.42 -28.18
N GLU A 825 -3.09 22.10 -28.28
CA GLU A 825 -2.09 21.23 -28.91
C GLU A 825 -1.85 21.62 -30.38
N ALA A 826 -2.92 21.84 -31.15
CA ALA A 826 -2.81 22.25 -32.54
C ALA A 826 -2.05 23.57 -32.71
N PHE A 827 -2.29 24.55 -31.82
CA PHE A 827 -1.51 25.79 -31.78
C PHE A 827 -0.03 25.53 -31.48
N ALA A 828 0.29 24.77 -30.42
CA ALA A 828 1.67 24.46 -30.05
C ALA A 828 2.41 23.72 -31.17
N ARG A 829 1.77 22.74 -31.80
CA ARG A 829 2.32 21.99 -32.93
C ARG A 829 2.55 22.87 -34.14
N THR A 830 1.59 23.71 -34.50
CA THR A 830 1.71 24.64 -35.63
C THR A 830 2.92 25.55 -35.45
N MET A 831 3.07 26.13 -34.27
CA MET A 831 4.18 27.03 -33.95
C MET A 831 5.53 26.30 -33.94
N LYS A 832 5.55 25.01 -33.54
CA LYS A 832 6.71 24.13 -33.62
C LYS A 832 7.08 23.78 -35.06
N ASP A 833 6.14 23.24 -35.84
CA ASP A 833 6.35 22.80 -37.23
C ASP A 833 6.85 23.95 -38.11
N LEU A 834 6.25 25.13 -37.96
CA LEU A 834 6.66 26.35 -38.68
C LEU A 834 7.94 26.99 -38.14
N LYS A 835 8.60 26.37 -37.16
CA LYS A 835 9.81 26.86 -36.48
C LYS A 835 9.65 28.27 -35.90
N ARG A 836 8.44 28.62 -35.49
CA ARG A 836 8.12 29.93 -34.90
C ARG A 836 8.34 29.95 -33.39
N ALA A 837 8.16 28.83 -32.69
CA ALA A 837 8.35 28.75 -31.25
C ALA A 837 9.14 27.50 -30.81
N THR A 838 9.84 27.63 -29.68
CA THR A 838 10.48 26.50 -28.98
C THR A 838 9.54 25.97 -27.91
N VAL A 839 8.98 24.78 -28.12
CA VAL A 839 8.13 24.05 -27.16
C VAL A 839 8.97 23.34 -26.09
N ILE A 840 8.64 23.53 -24.81
CA ILE A 840 9.33 22.98 -23.63
C ILE A 840 8.29 22.43 -22.66
N GLY A 841 8.51 21.25 -22.09
CA GLY A 841 7.60 20.67 -21.10
C GLY A 841 7.37 19.19 -21.33
N GLU A 842 6.15 18.72 -21.08
CA GLU A 842 5.75 17.32 -21.33
C GLU A 842 5.15 17.17 -22.73
N GLN A 843 5.08 15.92 -23.19
CA GLN A 843 4.29 15.55 -24.36
C GLN A 843 2.81 15.81 -24.10
N THR A 844 2.11 16.42 -25.05
CA THR A 844 0.68 16.74 -24.93
C THR A 844 -0.21 15.50 -25.09
N ILE A 845 -1.52 15.62 -24.84
CA ILE A 845 -2.42 14.45 -24.73
C ILE A 845 -2.71 13.73 -26.06
N GLY A 846 -2.61 14.42 -27.21
CA GLY A 846 -2.99 13.86 -28.52
C GLY A 846 -4.46 14.08 -28.92
N GLY A 847 -5.11 15.10 -28.36
CA GLY A 847 -6.54 15.35 -28.55
C GLY A 847 -6.97 15.61 -30.01
N ALA A 848 -8.21 15.24 -30.35
CA ALA A 848 -8.80 15.54 -31.66
C ALA A 848 -9.34 16.99 -31.71
N LEU A 849 -9.37 17.57 -32.92
CA LEU A 849 -10.04 18.85 -33.15
C LEU A 849 -11.56 18.72 -33.17
N SER A 850 -12.06 17.54 -33.53
CA SER A 850 -13.48 17.24 -33.62
C SER A 850 -13.69 15.73 -33.46
N THR A 851 -14.72 15.37 -32.69
CA THR A 851 -15.20 14.01 -32.45
C THR A 851 -16.70 13.99 -32.67
N GLY A 852 -17.20 13.06 -33.48
CA GLY A 852 -18.63 12.80 -33.60
C GLY A 852 -19.04 11.66 -32.67
N THR A 853 -20.22 11.79 -32.06
CA THR A 853 -20.84 10.73 -31.26
C THR A 853 -21.96 10.11 -32.09
N TYR A 854 -21.92 8.80 -32.31
CA TYR A 854 -22.86 8.08 -33.16
C TYR A 854 -23.47 6.92 -32.40
N GLN A 855 -24.79 6.78 -32.42
CA GLN A 855 -25.48 5.62 -31.85
C GLN A 855 -25.17 4.37 -32.67
N ILE A 856 -24.95 3.24 -31.99
CA ILE A 856 -24.67 1.94 -32.61
C ILE A 856 -25.98 1.16 -32.70
N GLY A 857 -26.53 1.08 -33.91
CA GLY A 857 -27.78 0.39 -34.20
C GLY A 857 -28.95 0.95 -33.38
N ASN A 858 -29.88 0.08 -33.00
CA ASN A 858 -30.98 0.42 -32.10
C ASN A 858 -30.66 0.05 -30.65
N SER A 859 -29.46 0.41 -30.17
CA SER A 859 -28.99 0.07 -28.82
C SER A 859 -28.69 1.32 -27.99
N ILE A 860 -28.36 1.11 -26.72
CA ILE A 860 -27.87 2.15 -25.81
C ILE A 860 -26.36 2.42 -25.96
N LEU A 861 -25.71 1.83 -26.96
CA LEU A 861 -24.28 2.03 -27.22
C LEU A 861 -24.04 3.20 -28.17
N TYR A 862 -22.97 3.94 -27.91
CA TYR A 862 -22.50 5.06 -28.72
C TYR A 862 -21.00 4.93 -28.99
N ALA A 863 -20.60 5.25 -30.22
CA ALA A 863 -19.21 5.36 -30.63
C ALA A 863 -18.79 6.83 -30.69
N SER A 864 -17.69 7.17 -30.01
CA SER A 864 -17.00 8.45 -30.20
C SER A 864 -15.91 8.29 -31.24
N ILE A 865 -16.06 8.98 -32.38
CA ILE A 865 -15.21 8.80 -33.56
C ILE A 865 -14.59 10.14 -33.97
N PRO A 866 -13.24 10.26 -33.94
CA PRO A 866 -12.53 11.41 -34.51
C PRO A 866 -12.74 11.53 -36.02
N ASN A 867 -13.51 12.53 -36.43
CA ASN A 867 -13.94 12.73 -37.82
C ASN A 867 -13.06 13.72 -38.60
N GLN A 868 -12.10 14.36 -37.95
CA GLN A 868 -11.15 15.28 -38.58
C GLN A 868 -9.70 14.84 -38.37
N ALA A 869 -8.93 14.86 -39.45
CA ALA A 869 -7.49 14.69 -39.44
C ALA A 869 -6.80 16.02 -39.77
N VAL A 870 -5.71 16.32 -39.07
CA VAL A 870 -4.93 17.53 -39.34
C VAL A 870 -3.63 17.16 -40.04
N LEU A 871 -3.38 17.80 -41.18
CA LEU A 871 -2.19 17.61 -42.00
C LEU A 871 -1.22 18.78 -41.77
N SER A 872 0.04 18.45 -41.49
CA SER A 872 1.10 19.45 -41.31
C SER A 872 1.30 20.25 -42.59
N ALA A 873 1.34 21.58 -42.46
CA ALA A 873 1.63 22.47 -43.58
C ALA A 873 3.05 22.29 -44.15
N VAL A 874 3.97 21.71 -43.37
CA VAL A 874 5.38 21.54 -43.73
C VAL A 874 5.64 20.19 -44.39
N THR A 875 5.11 19.11 -43.82
CA THR A 875 5.39 17.74 -44.30
C THR A 875 4.28 17.17 -45.17
N GLY A 876 3.08 17.76 -45.14
CA GLY A 876 1.89 17.20 -45.78
C GLY A 876 1.33 15.94 -45.12
N LYS A 877 1.98 15.43 -44.06
CA LYS A 877 1.56 14.22 -43.34
C LYS A 877 0.54 14.55 -42.25
N ALA A 878 -0.33 13.59 -41.94
CA ALA A 878 -1.22 13.66 -40.79
C ALA A 878 -0.42 13.77 -39.48
N TRP A 879 -0.92 14.59 -38.56
CA TRP A 879 -0.36 14.70 -37.22
C TRP A 879 -0.57 13.39 -36.45
N SER A 880 0.44 13.03 -35.66
CA SER A 880 0.36 11.87 -34.77
C SER A 880 -0.69 12.09 -33.69
N VAL A 881 -1.42 11.02 -33.37
CA VAL A 881 -2.39 10.95 -32.27
C VAL A 881 -1.73 10.86 -30.89
N SER A 882 -0.40 10.75 -30.82
CA SER A 882 0.34 10.66 -29.55
C SER A 882 0.64 12.02 -28.89
N GLY A 883 0.19 13.14 -29.47
CA GLY A 883 0.53 14.46 -28.93
C GLY A 883 1.86 15.04 -29.44
N VAL A 884 2.13 16.29 -29.08
CA VAL A 884 3.27 17.10 -29.51
C VAL A 884 4.45 16.78 -28.62
N GLU A 885 5.47 16.16 -29.20
CA GLU A 885 6.76 16.03 -28.53
C GLU A 885 7.43 17.43 -28.42
N PRO A 886 7.80 17.87 -27.22
CA PRO A 886 8.48 19.15 -27.01
C PRO A 886 9.90 19.11 -27.58
N HIS A 887 10.50 20.28 -27.88
CA HIS A 887 11.92 20.34 -28.24
C HIS A 887 12.82 20.07 -27.04
N THR A 888 12.32 20.31 -25.83
CA THR A 888 13.01 20.03 -24.57
C THR A 888 12.03 19.39 -23.61
N ALA A 889 12.16 18.08 -23.43
CA ALA A 889 11.30 17.28 -22.56
C ALA A 889 11.70 17.44 -21.09
N VAL A 890 10.80 18.01 -20.28
CA VAL A 890 10.96 18.21 -18.83
C VAL A 890 9.60 18.11 -18.15
N GLN A 891 9.55 17.84 -16.85
CA GLN A 891 8.28 17.84 -16.11
C GLN A 891 7.61 19.22 -16.20
N ALA A 892 6.27 19.25 -16.27
CA ALA A 892 5.52 20.49 -16.51
C ALA A 892 5.88 21.57 -15.48
N ASN A 893 6.11 21.21 -14.22
CA ASN A 893 6.50 22.13 -13.15
C ASN A 893 7.86 22.81 -13.38
N ASP A 894 8.79 22.16 -14.09
CA ASP A 894 10.13 22.68 -14.36
C ASP A 894 10.21 23.48 -15.66
N ALA A 895 9.21 23.36 -16.54
CA ALA A 895 9.22 23.92 -17.89
C ALA A 895 9.51 25.43 -17.93
N LEU A 896 8.90 26.21 -17.01
CA LEU A 896 9.13 27.66 -16.92
C LEU A 896 10.57 28.00 -16.54
N ASN A 897 11.12 27.31 -15.53
CA ASN A 897 12.49 27.50 -15.07
C ASN A 897 13.50 27.15 -16.17
N VAL A 898 13.23 26.10 -16.93
CA VAL A 898 14.07 25.66 -18.05
C VAL A 898 14.02 26.67 -19.19
N ALA A 899 12.83 27.18 -19.54
CA ALA A 899 12.69 28.25 -20.54
C ALA A 899 13.49 29.49 -20.15
N GLN A 900 13.40 29.94 -18.90
CA GLN A 900 14.17 31.09 -18.39
C GLN A 900 15.68 30.86 -18.48
N LYS A 901 16.18 29.67 -18.14
CA LYS A 901 17.61 29.32 -18.28
C LYS A 901 18.08 29.36 -19.73
N ILE A 902 17.28 28.84 -20.66
CA ILE A 902 17.59 28.87 -22.11
C ILE A 902 17.65 30.33 -22.60
N ILE A 903 16.68 31.16 -22.22
CA ILE A 903 16.62 32.58 -22.57
C ILE A 903 17.85 33.33 -22.01
N GLY A 904 18.15 33.14 -20.73
CA GLY A 904 19.31 33.77 -20.08
C GLY A 904 20.64 33.41 -20.76
N THR A 905 20.81 32.14 -21.14
CA THR A 905 22.00 31.67 -21.86
C THR A 905 22.13 32.32 -23.24
N LYS A 906 21.02 32.47 -23.98
CA LYS A 906 21.00 33.16 -25.28
C LYS A 906 21.36 34.65 -25.13
N HIS A 907 20.80 35.33 -24.14
CA HIS A 907 21.10 36.74 -23.88
C HIS A 907 22.58 36.96 -23.52
N GLN A 908 23.17 36.07 -22.72
CA GLN A 908 24.61 36.12 -22.40
C GLN A 908 25.48 35.92 -23.65
N LYS A 909 25.16 34.97 -24.53
CA LYS A 909 25.88 34.76 -25.80
C LYS A 909 25.81 36.00 -26.69
N LYS A 910 24.62 36.59 -26.84
CA LYS A 910 24.39 37.80 -27.65
C LYS A 910 25.15 39.03 -27.13
N ASN A 911 25.29 39.15 -25.80
CA ASN A 911 26.04 40.24 -25.16
C ASN A 911 27.57 39.99 -25.14
N SER A 912 28.03 38.76 -25.33
CA SER A 912 29.46 38.40 -25.33
C SER A 912 30.18 38.50 -26.68
N GLY A 913 29.50 38.95 -27.74
CA GLY A 913 30.12 39.24 -29.04
C GLY A 913 30.77 38.06 -29.76
N LYS A 914 30.21 36.84 -29.62
CA LYS A 914 30.55 35.67 -30.44
C LYS A 914 29.36 35.20 -31.26
#